data_AF-A0A362X7E0-F1
#
_entry.id   AF-A0A362X7E0-F1
#
_cell.length_a   1.000
_cell.length_b   1.000
_cell.length_c   1.000
_cell.angle_alpha   90.00
_cell.angle_beta   90.00
_cell.angle_gamma   90.00
#
_symmetry.space_group_name_H-M   'P 1'
#
loop_
_entity.id
_entity.type
_entity.pdbx_description
1 polymer ?
#
loop_
_entity_poly.entity_id
_entity_poly.type
_entity_poly.pdbx_seq_one_letter_code
_entity_poly.pdbx_strand_id
1 'polypeptide(L)'
;MNHQKKGFYVFFIFLILPITSVIAQLVHPGISHSMSDLERIKAMVETGEEPWASEFANFSSNSKSLCSYTVKGNTSITEITNHGDFQNDGYAAYYNALMWYITGNECHAEKAVEIFNSWVNVTNTTGIPLNQGRGPWKMCEGAEIIKYTYNGWSLADQQKFADMLVYPGYSTTSVPSGNKTFYWNLYQGDPGRYGNQGLFAYRSLMAMAIFLDNEIMYDRALRYLQGLPHRADDLAYPSGPPNFNTNTPYNNCEFIEERNASGRRTTIEDYGYNEVMSNYIYENGQCQESARDQVHSSVGIQIIACMAEIAWNQGDNLYGHLDNRLLKGIEFFFRYNVGADQFSDYGHPDWNPTVASGEFIERRDRTGRFLAKKINPHVVCDYTRDSRGEDVLDPWYEMVLGHYKDRINLPSTNYEWTLKGLEIYQDVIGFEGEHRPSEFHGWGGLKFHRVSPGDPISGFDGNGLPTYSINDLSVPVEAENYDYFVLDGQGRTYNDTSVSNDGGEYRVDEGVDLKICSEGGYCVTNIEDGEWLTYTVNVPSNGIYNISIRYASVNSNGKIKFNFGGEDITSEVAVPFGTPNSTGLTDWKDLEVANEVRLVQGVQAMKVLFSGVNNTFELNNITVTLVEADPDPINLAIAHGVATQSTNRPSDGFAPNAIDGNTNGLWSGGSVTHTGGNATLDPEPWWQVDLGNNYNIETIKIYNRTDGCCAGRLNNFTVEVIDSEGNVTFSQFFATAPSNIFTVATGDVVGRVIRISKTSSTALALAEVEVYGVNSPVTLSNQDVEFKSKIKLYPNPTQNTFTIENCVGSKLAIYNLLGKQVLQTTVADNKQLVDVRFLDTGIYFVKISANGNTLTKKMVKK
;
A
#
# COMPACT_ATOMS: atom_id res chain seq x y z
N MET A 1 -25.54 -44.32 -80.20
CA MET A 1 -24.94 -42.96 -80.21
C MET A 1 -24.93 -42.44 -78.78
N ASN A 2 -23.89 -41.68 -78.43
CA ASN A 2 -23.70 -40.85 -77.24
C ASN A 2 -22.71 -41.34 -76.17
N HIS A 3 -21.71 -40.47 -76.04
CA HIS A 3 -20.54 -40.45 -75.18
C HIS A 3 -20.80 -40.73 -73.69
N GLN A 4 -19.99 -41.60 -73.09
CA GLN A 4 -19.71 -41.57 -71.65
C GLN A 4 -18.35 -40.88 -71.40
N LYS A 5 -18.40 -39.73 -70.72
CA LYS A 5 -17.24 -39.01 -70.20
C LYS A 5 -16.91 -39.53 -68.80
N LYS A 6 -15.62 -39.76 -68.56
CA LYS A 6 -15.01 -40.12 -67.27
C LYS A 6 -15.14 -38.96 -66.28
N GLY A 7 -15.65 -39.22 -65.07
CA GLY A 7 -15.64 -38.29 -63.94
C GLY A 7 -14.47 -38.59 -63.01
N PHE A 8 -13.69 -37.56 -62.69
CA PHE A 8 -12.66 -37.54 -61.64
C PHE A 8 -13.34 -37.40 -60.27
N TYR A 9 -12.98 -38.25 -59.30
CA TYR A 9 -13.36 -38.08 -57.90
C TYR A 9 -12.26 -37.30 -57.17
N VAL A 10 -12.61 -36.14 -56.62
CA VAL A 10 -11.78 -35.36 -55.69
C VAL A 10 -12.18 -35.74 -54.27
N PHE A 11 -11.25 -36.31 -53.51
CA PHE A 11 -11.41 -36.54 -52.07
C PHE A 11 -11.16 -35.21 -51.34
N PHE A 12 -12.17 -34.69 -50.63
CA PHE A 12 -11.98 -33.61 -49.66
C PHE A 12 -11.46 -34.21 -48.35
N ILE A 13 -10.23 -33.89 -48.00
CA ILE A 13 -9.68 -34.09 -46.65
C ILE A 13 -10.19 -32.93 -45.81
N PHE A 14 -11.06 -33.21 -44.83
CA PHE A 14 -11.41 -32.25 -43.78
C PHE A 14 -10.19 -32.09 -42.86
N LEU A 15 -9.52 -30.94 -42.95
CA LEU A 15 -8.60 -30.49 -41.91
C LEU A 15 -9.42 -30.17 -40.66
N ILE A 16 -9.24 -30.98 -39.60
CA ILE A 16 -9.67 -30.61 -38.26
C ILE A 16 -8.71 -29.51 -37.80
N LEU A 17 -9.15 -28.26 -37.84
CA LEU A 17 -8.46 -27.16 -37.16
C LEU A 17 -8.56 -27.41 -35.65
N PRO A 18 -7.46 -27.29 -34.88
CA PRO A 18 -7.55 -27.32 -33.43
C PRO A 18 -8.43 -26.14 -32.99
N ILE A 19 -9.43 -26.43 -32.16
CA ILE A 19 -10.14 -25.41 -31.40
C ILE A 19 -9.08 -24.74 -30.54
N THR A 20 -8.68 -23.53 -30.89
CA THR A 20 -7.97 -22.66 -29.96
C THR A 20 -8.91 -22.46 -28.79
N SER A 21 -8.61 -23.07 -27.66
CA SER A 21 -9.22 -22.66 -26.39
C SER A 21 -8.96 -21.16 -26.28
N VAL A 22 -10.01 -20.36 -26.29
CA VAL A 22 -9.92 -18.97 -25.87
C VAL A 22 -9.51 -19.07 -24.40
N ILE A 23 -8.25 -18.72 -24.12
CA ILE A 23 -7.73 -18.66 -22.75
C ILE A 23 -8.44 -17.50 -22.08
N ALA A 24 -8.91 -17.70 -20.85
CA ALA A 24 -9.52 -16.63 -20.08
C ALA A 24 -8.52 -15.48 -19.87
N GLN A 25 -8.97 -14.25 -20.09
CA GLN A 25 -8.25 -12.99 -19.98
C GLN A 25 -8.52 -12.39 -18.59
N LEU A 26 -8.04 -13.04 -17.53
CA LEU A 26 -8.10 -12.51 -16.17
C LEU A 26 -6.68 -12.39 -15.60
N VAL A 27 -6.46 -11.35 -14.80
CA VAL A 27 -5.19 -11.07 -14.11
C VAL A 27 -5.13 -11.86 -12.80
N HIS A 28 -3.95 -12.41 -12.50
CA HIS A 28 -3.70 -13.26 -11.34
C HIS A 28 -2.38 -12.95 -10.59
N PRO A 29 -2.40 -12.91 -9.24
CA PRO A 29 -3.57 -12.65 -8.42
C PRO A 29 -4.26 -11.36 -8.90
N GLY A 30 -5.58 -11.34 -8.89
CA GLY A 30 -6.31 -10.17 -9.35
C GLY A 30 -7.72 -10.04 -8.79
N ILE A 31 -8.03 -10.73 -7.67
CA ILE A 31 -9.27 -10.47 -6.94
C ILE A 31 -9.14 -9.08 -6.29
N SER A 32 -8.70 -8.96 -5.04
CA SER A 32 -8.49 -7.61 -4.46
C SER A 32 -7.03 -7.19 -4.36
N HIS A 33 -6.11 -8.04 -4.78
CA HIS A 33 -4.68 -7.78 -4.78
C HIS A 33 -4.11 -8.16 -6.14
N SER A 34 -3.39 -7.25 -6.76
CA SER A 34 -2.41 -7.58 -7.79
C SER A 34 -1.13 -8.11 -7.15
N MET A 35 -0.26 -8.75 -7.93
CA MET A 35 1.08 -9.14 -7.43
C MET A 35 1.87 -7.91 -6.96
N SER A 36 1.81 -6.80 -7.69
CA SER A 36 2.48 -5.55 -7.29
C SER A 36 1.93 -4.95 -5.99
N ASP A 37 0.65 -5.16 -5.67
CA ASP A 37 0.13 -4.77 -4.36
C ASP A 37 0.79 -5.58 -3.26
N LEU A 38 0.87 -6.90 -3.42
CA LEU A 38 1.52 -7.78 -2.45
C LEU A 38 2.99 -7.41 -2.23
N GLU A 39 3.74 -7.19 -3.33
CA GLU A 39 5.15 -6.77 -3.29
C GLU A 39 5.32 -5.43 -2.55
N ARG A 40 4.42 -4.47 -2.80
CA ARG A 40 4.45 -3.16 -2.13
C ARG A 40 4.19 -3.31 -0.64
N ILE A 41 3.15 -4.06 -0.26
CA ILE A 41 2.82 -4.33 1.14
C ILE A 41 4.05 -4.89 1.86
N LYS A 42 4.65 -5.93 1.27
CA LYS A 42 5.84 -6.59 1.84
C LYS A 42 6.98 -5.60 2.03
N ALA A 43 7.36 -4.88 0.98
CA ALA A 43 8.51 -3.98 1.04
C ALA A 43 8.30 -2.85 2.06
N MET A 44 7.12 -2.25 2.11
CA MET A 44 6.82 -1.17 3.07
C MET A 44 6.77 -1.67 4.53
N VAL A 45 6.31 -2.91 4.75
CA VAL A 45 6.38 -3.54 6.08
C VAL A 45 7.81 -3.85 6.48
N GLU A 46 8.63 -4.36 5.56
CA GLU A 46 10.04 -4.71 5.81
C GLU A 46 10.87 -3.47 6.19
N THR A 47 10.58 -2.31 5.58
CA THR A 47 11.24 -1.04 5.90
C THR A 47 10.70 -0.34 7.14
N GLY A 48 9.57 -0.79 7.69
CA GLY A 48 8.95 -0.15 8.85
C GLY A 48 8.29 1.19 8.53
N GLU A 49 7.88 1.41 7.28
CA GLU A 49 7.23 2.64 6.84
C GLU A 49 5.80 2.73 7.38
N GLU A 50 5.40 3.92 7.82
CA GLU A 50 4.04 4.15 8.32
C GLU A 50 3.09 4.57 7.17
N PRO A 51 1.83 4.10 7.17
CA PRO A 51 1.20 3.34 8.24
C PRO A 51 1.30 1.80 8.12
N TRP A 52 1.96 1.27 7.09
CA TRP A 52 2.09 -0.18 6.86
C TRP A 52 2.65 -0.92 8.09
N ALA A 53 3.65 -0.35 8.75
CA ALA A 53 4.31 -0.94 9.90
C ALA A 53 3.37 -1.10 11.11
N SER A 54 2.75 -0.02 11.57
CA SER A 54 1.81 -0.07 12.70
C SER A 54 0.61 -0.97 12.41
N GLU A 55 0.14 -0.95 11.18
CA GLU A 55 -1.00 -1.74 10.77
C GLU A 55 -0.68 -3.23 10.65
N PHE A 56 0.49 -3.58 10.12
CA PHE A 56 0.97 -4.96 10.12
C PHE A 56 1.17 -5.50 11.53
N ALA A 57 1.63 -4.67 12.48
CA ALA A 57 1.74 -5.06 13.88
C ALA A 57 0.36 -5.42 14.48
N ASN A 58 -0.68 -4.64 14.16
CA ASN A 58 -2.04 -4.95 14.58
C ASN A 58 -2.58 -6.22 13.87
N PHE A 59 -2.41 -6.30 12.55
CA PHE A 59 -2.85 -7.42 11.73
C PHE A 59 -2.24 -8.76 12.17
N SER A 60 -0.93 -8.79 12.39
CA SER A 60 -0.18 -9.99 12.81
C SER A 60 -0.56 -10.48 14.22
N SER A 61 -1.19 -9.63 15.03
CA SER A 61 -1.72 -10.00 16.35
C SER A 61 -3.12 -10.62 16.30
N ASN A 62 -3.83 -10.51 15.17
CA ASN A 62 -5.19 -11.01 15.05
C ASN A 62 -5.23 -12.54 15.15
N SER A 63 -6.11 -13.09 15.99
CA SER A 63 -6.22 -14.54 16.18
C SER A 63 -6.44 -15.36 14.91
N LYS A 64 -6.97 -14.75 13.84
CA LYS A 64 -7.20 -15.38 12.53
C LYS A 64 -5.97 -15.34 11.61
N SER A 65 -4.98 -14.48 11.86
CA SER A 65 -3.73 -14.43 11.08
C SER A 65 -2.66 -15.37 11.62
N LEU A 66 -2.89 -16.02 12.77
CA LEU A 66 -1.92 -16.93 13.40
C LEU A 66 -1.96 -18.35 12.81
N CYS A 67 -0.77 -18.96 12.67
CA CYS A 67 -0.62 -20.40 12.38
C CYS A 67 -1.32 -21.33 13.38
N SER A 68 -1.59 -20.86 14.60
CA SER A 68 -2.28 -21.63 15.63
C SER A 68 -3.81 -21.62 15.47
N TYR A 69 -4.34 -20.94 14.45
CA TYR A 69 -5.76 -20.89 14.18
C TYR A 69 -6.38 -22.30 14.08
N THR A 70 -7.49 -22.48 14.80
CA THR A 70 -8.26 -23.73 14.83
C THR A 70 -9.32 -23.72 13.73
N VAL A 71 -9.04 -24.47 12.67
CA VAL A 71 -9.93 -24.67 11.50
C VAL A 71 -11.30 -25.20 11.94
N LYS A 72 -12.37 -24.64 11.37
CA LYS A 72 -13.75 -25.04 11.65
C LYS A 72 -14.25 -26.13 10.69
N GLY A 73 -13.74 -26.14 9.46
CA GLY A 73 -14.03 -27.16 8.46
C GLY A 73 -13.46 -28.54 8.80
N ASN A 74 -14.01 -29.56 8.13
CA ASN A 74 -13.50 -30.92 8.14
C ASN A 74 -14.05 -31.66 6.91
N THR A 75 -13.24 -32.54 6.33
CA THR A 75 -13.56 -33.35 5.15
C THR A 75 -14.81 -34.24 5.30
N SER A 76 -15.35 -34.46 6.50
CA SER A 76 -16.64 -35.14 6.68
C SER A 76 -17.85 -34.26 6.33
N ILE A 77 -17.68 -32.94 6.25
CA ILE A 77 -18.75 -32.00 5.93
C ILE A 77 -19.03 -32.06 4.43
N THR A 78 -20.26 -32.43 4.09
CA THR A 78 -20.75 -32.48 2.70
C THR A 78 -21.85 -31.45 2.41
N GLU A 79 -22.37 -30.81 3.47
CA GLU A 79 -23.40 -29.78 3.39
C GLU A 79 -23.10 -28.63 4.36
N ILE A 80 -23.12 -27.39 3.85
CA ILE A 80 -22.99 -26.19 4.69
C ILE A 80 -24.38 -25.73 5.12
N THR A 81 -24.63 -25.88 6.43
CA THR A 81 -25.78 -25.31 7.14
C THR A 81 -25.36 -24.18 8.09
N ASN A 82 -24.13 -24.22 8.60
CA ASN A 82 -23.52 -23.14 9.38
C ASN A 82 -22.57 -22.31 8.50
N HIS A 83 -23.09 -21.24 7.91
CA HIS A 83 -22.30 -20.31 7.07
C HIS A 83 -21.26 -19.52 7.86
N GLY A 84 -21.47 -19.33 9.17
CA GLY A 84 -20.55 -18.57 10.02
C GLY A 84 -19.19 -19.26 10.17
N ASP A 85 -19.16 -20.59 10.23
CA ASP A 85 -17.91 -21.35 10.34
C ASP A 85 -17.10 -21.27 9.04
N PHE A 86 -17.75 -21.48 7.90
CA PHE A 86 -17.12 -21.34 6.58
C PHE A 86 -16.58 -19.92 6.36
N GLN A 87 -17.36 -18.90 6.76
CA GLN A 87 -16.93 -17.51 6.67
C GLN A 87 -15.72 -17.22 7.57
N ASN A 88 -15.74 -17.69 8.82
CA ASN A 88 -14.65 -17.49 9.77
C ASN A 88 -13.34 -18.14 9.34
N ASP A 89 -13.42 -19.32 8.72
CA ASP A 89 -12.31 -20.00 8.08
C ASP A 89 -11.83 -19.23 6.84
N GLY A 90 -12.74 -18.68 6.03
CA GLY A 90 -12.37 -17.84 4.88
C GLY A 90 -11.55 -16.61 5.27
N TYR A 91 -11.92 -15.91 6.35
CA TYR A 91 -11.11 -14.81 6.90
C TYR A 91 -9.73 -15.28 7.33
N ALA A 92 -9.66 -16.41 8.07
CA ALA A 92 -8.39 -16.94 8.54
C ALA A 92 -7.49 -17.40 7.40
N ALA A 93 -8.05 -17.99 6.34
CA ALA A 93 -7.30 -18.40 5.17
C ALA A 93 -6.72 -17.20 4.42
N TYR A 94 -7.52 -16.16 4.19
CA TYR A 94 -7.05 -14.91 3.59
C TYR A 94 -5.96 -14.23 4.44
N TYR A 95 -6.16 -14.12 5.76
CA TYR A 95 -5.18 -13.49 6.64
C TYR A 95 -3.87 -14.29 6.71
N ASN A 96 -3.94 -15.62 6.76
CA ASN A 96 -2.73 -16.45 6.69
C ASN A 96 -2.05 -16.37 5.31
N ALA A 97 -2.81 -16.22 4.21
CA ALA A 97 -2.21 -16.01 2.89
C ALA A 97 -1.42 -14.69 2.80
N LEU A 98 -1.95 -13.61 3.38
CA LEU A 98 -1.22 -12.33 3.49
C LEU A 98 0.02 -12.47 4.40
N MET A 99 -0.12 -13.11 5.58
CA MET A 99 1.03 -13.36 6.47
C MET A 99 2.13 -14.16 5.77
N TRP A 100 1.76 -15.19 4.99
CA TRP A 100 2.70 -15.94 4.17
C TRP A 100 3.48 -15.02 3.24
N TYR A 101 2.78 -14.22 2.45
CA TYR A 101 3.42 -13.38 1.45
C TYR A 101 4.35 -12.33 2.09
N ILE A 102 3.86 -11.65 3.11
CA ILE A 102 4.59 -10.56 3.79
C ILE A 102 5.81 -11.09 4.53
N THR A 103 5.70 -12.24 5.23
CA THR A 103 6.77 -12.72 6.13
C THR A 103 7.66 -13.80 5.52
N GLY A 104 7.22 -14.47 4.46
CA GLY A 104 7.86 -15.67 3.92
C GLY A 104 7.81 -16.89 4.84
N ASN A 105 7.02 -16.87 5.92
CA ASN A 105 6.91 -17.99 6.85
C ASN A 105 5.87 -19.04 6.35
N GLU A 106 6.37 -20.17 5.85
CA GLU A 106 5.59 -21.24 5.21
C GLU A 106 4.44 -21.78 6.08
N CYS A 107 4.58 -21.72 7.40
CA CYS A 107 3.54 -22.15 8.35
C CYS A 107 2.18 -21.47 8.09
N HIS A 108 2.18 -20.22 7.64
CA HIS A 108 0.94 -19.51 7.30
C HIS A 108 0.33 -20.01 5.98
N ALA A 109 1.15 -20.29 4.96
CA ALA A 109 0.68 -20.88 3.72
C ALA A 109 0.09 -22.28 3.96
N GLU A 110 0.75 -23.09 4.77
CA GLU A 110 0.26 -24.41 5.20
C GLU A 110 -1.09 -24.30 5.92
N LYS A 111 -1.26 -23.31 6.81
CA LYS A 111 -2.53 -23.06 7.49
C LYS A 111 -3.65 -22.69 6.51
N ALA A 112 -3.37 -21.82 5.53
CA ALA A 112 -4.35 -21.48 4.51
C ALA A 112 -4.76 -22.73 3.69
N VAL A 113 -3.79 -23.54 3.27
CA VAL A 113 -4.02 -24.80 2.56
C VAL A 113 -4.83 -25.80 3.39
N GLU A 114 -4.54 -25.93 4.70
CA GLU A 114 -5.33 -26.77 5.62
C GLU A 114 -6.81 -26.34 5.62
N ILE A 115 -7.06 -25.03 5.68
CA ILE A 115 -8.41 -24.48 5.66
C ILE A 115 -9.10 -24.82 4.34
N PHE A 116 -8.50 -24.54 3.18
CA PHE A 116 -9.10 -24.84 1.87
C PHE A 116 -9.47 -26.32 1.76
N ASN A 117 -8.54 -27.19 2.13
CA ASN A 117 -8.68 -28.64 2.03
C ASN A 117 -9.72 -29.21 3.01
N SER A 118 -10.05 -28.50 4.09
CA SER A 118 -11.04 -28.94 5.06
C SER A 118 -12.49 -28.89 4.54
N TRP A 119 -12.77 -28.12 3.47
CA TRP A 119 -14.12 -27.90 2.96
C TRP A 119 -14.41 -28.59 1.62
N VAL A 120 -13.43 -29.22 0.98
CA VAL A 120 -13.50 -29.68 -0.42
C VAL A 120 -14.58 -30.74 -0.73
N ASN A 121 -15.13 -31.42 0.28
CA ASN A 121 -16.18 -32.43 0.08
C ASN A 121 -17.61 -31.85 0.13
N VAL A 122 -17.75 -30.52 0.27
CA VAL A 122 -19.05 -29.85 0.24
C VAL A 122 -19.67 -29.97 -1.16
N THR A 123 -20.90 -30.49 -1.20
CA THR A 123 -21.68 -30.68 -2.43
C THR A 123 -23.05 -29.99 -2.35
N ASN A 124 -23.45 -29.53 -1.16
CA ASN A 124 -24.69 -28.80 -0.98
C ASN A 124 -24.49 -27.61 -0.05
N THR A 125 -25.16 -26.49 -0.34
CA THR A 125 -25.22 -25.36 0.59
C THR A 125 -26.67 -24.87 0.70
N THR A 126 -27.12 -24.60 1.92
CA THR A 126 -28.52 -24.19 2.19
C THR A 126 -28.64 -22.69 2.43
N GLY A 127 -29.83 -22.10 2.22
CA GLY A 127 -30.09 -20.69 2.49
C GLY A 127 -30.22 -19.84 1.24
N ILE A 128 -30.21 -18.51 1.44
CA ILE A 128 -30.40 -17.51 0.38
C ILE A 128 -29.06 -16.94 -0.11
N PRO A 129 -29.02 -16.29 -1.29
CA PRO A 129 -27.79 -15.74 -1.86
C PRO A 129 -26.98 -14.86 -0.88
N LEU A 130 -27.65 -14.09 -0.01
CA LEU A 130 -27.02 -13.33 1.08
C LEU A 130 -26.07 -14.19 1.93
N ASN A 131 -26.57 -15.29 2.50
CA ASN A 131 -25.77 -16.14 3.39
C ASN A 131 -24.62 -16.81 2.63
N GLN A 132 -24.90 -17.19 1.39
CA GLN A 132 -24.01 -17.93 0.52
C GLN A 132 -22.91 -17.05 -0.07
N GLY A 133 -23.13 -15.74 -0.21
CA GLY A 133 -22.18 -14.80 -0.80
C GLY A 133 -21.23 -14.14 0.20
N ARG A 134 -21.33 -14.45 1.51
CA ARG A 134 -20.47 -13.86 2.54
C ARG A 134 -19.14 -14.58 2.73
N GLY A 135 -19.11 -15.89 2.53
CA GLY A 135 -17.92 -16.72 2.76
C GLY A 135 -17.01 -16.93 1.53
N PRO A 136 -17.55 -17.31 0.35
CA PRO A 136 -16.74 -17.76 -0.79
C PRO A 136 -15.71 -16.75 -1.26
N TRP A 137 -16.04 -15.46 -1.31
CA TRP A 137 -15.10 -14.44 -1.75
C TRP A 137 -13.81 -14.44 -0.92
N LYS A 138 -13.87 -14.51 0.42
CA LYS A 138 -12.67 -14.57 1.27
C LYS A 138 -11.87 -15.86 1.10
N MET A 139 -12.57 -16.98 0.92
CA MET A 139 -11.91 -18.25 0.58
C MET A 139 -11.16 -18.14 -0.73
N CYS A 140 -11.77 -17.55 -1.76
CA CYS A 140 -11.14 -17.36 -3.07
C CYS A 140 -9.96 -16.39 -2.98
N GLU A 141 -10.07 -15.29 -2.22
CA GLU A 141 -8.96 -14.34 -2.00
C GLU A 141 -7.72 -15.01 -1.43
N GLY A 142 -7.87 -15.77 -0.34
CA GLY A 142 -6.76 -16.51 0.24
C GLY A 142 -6.21 -17.56 -0.72
N ALA A 143 -7.10 -18.29 -1.40
CA ALA A 143 -6.73 -19.34 -2.34
C ALA A 143 -5.98 -18.78 -3.55
N GLU A 144 -6.37 -17.61 -4.04
CA GLU A 144 -5.74 -16.91 -5.15
C GLU A 144 -4.31 -16.53 -4.82
N ILE A 145 -4.09 -15.86 -3.68
CA ILE A 145 -2.74 -15.52 -3.21
C ILE A 145 -1.87 -16.78 -3.11
N ILE A 146 -2.37 -17.84 -2.45
CA ILE A 146 -1.62 -19.08 -2.27
C ILE A 146 -1.32 -19.79 -3.60
N LYS A 147 -2.30 -19.88 -4.52
CA LYS A 147 -2.15 -20.55 -5.83
C LYS A 147 -0.97 -19.99 -6.63
N TYR A 148 -0.76 -18.68 -6.57
CA TYR A 148 0.26 -18.00 -7.37
C TYR A 148 1.55 -17.66 -6.61
N THR A 149 1.60 -17.87 -5.29
CA THR A 149 2.77 -17.51 -4.47
C THR A 149 3.35 -18.66 -3.65
N TYR A 150 2.68 -19.81 -3.58
CA TYR A 150 3.11 -20.96 -2.78
C TYR A 150 3.00 -22.29 -3.53
N ASN A 151 4.13 -22.98 -3.67
CA ASN A 151 4.22 -24.24 -4.40
C ASN A 151 3.73 -25.47 -3.62
N GLY A 152 3.42 -25.35 -2.32
CA GLY A 152 3.03 -26.48 -1.48
C GLY A 152 1.55 -26.89 -1.57
N TRP A 153 0.71 -26.15 -2.30
CA TRP A 153 -0.68 -26.55 -2.55
C TRP A 153 -0.80 -27.39 -3.82
N SER A 154 -1.06 -28.68 -3.68
CA SER A 154 -1.07 -29.60 -4.83
C SER A 154 -2.14 -29.24 -5.87
N LEU A 155 -1.84 -29.35 -7.16
CA LEU A 155 -2.80 -29.11 -8.25
C LEU A 155 -4.08 -29.96 -8.11
N ALA A 156 -3.96 -31.18 -7.56
CA ALA A 156 -5.10 -32.04 -7.32
C ALA A 156 -6.02 -31.50 -6.22
N ASP A 157 -5.47 -30.88 -5.18
CA ASP A 157 -6.26 -30.28 -4.10
C ASP A 157 -6.82 -28.91 -4.50
N GLN A 158 -6.06 -28.13 -5.29
CA GLN A 158 -6.57 -26.93 -5.98
C GLN A 158 -7.83 -27.25 -6.79
N GLN A 159 -7.79 -28.33 -7.58
CA GLN A 159 -8.95 -28.76 -8.37
C GLN A 159 -10.13 -29.16 -7.49
N LYS A 160 -9.93 -29.89 -6.39
CA LYS A 160 -11.04 -30.24 -5.48
C LYS A 160 -11.67 -29.01 -4.83
N PHE A 161 -10.86 -28.00 -4.48
CA PHE A 161 -11.37 -26.73 -3.99
C PHE A 161 -12.18 -25.99 -5.06
N ALA A 162 -11.66 -25.93 -6.30
CA ALA A 162 -12.40 -25.38 -7.43
C ALA A 162 -13.73 -26.11 -7.66
N ASP A 163 -13.72 -27.44 -7.67
CA ASP A 163 -14.92 -28.28 -7.86
C ASP A 163 -15.96 -28.03 -6.77
N MET A 164 -15.54 -27.83 -5.51
CA MET A 164 -16.41 -27.52 -4.39
C MET A 164 -17.17 -26.19 -4.59
N LEU A 165 -16.50 -25.17 -5.14
CA LEU A 165 -17.12 -23.87 -5.41
C LEU A 165 -18.28 -23.95 -6.41
N VAL A 166 -18.22 -24.90 -7.34
CA VAL A 166 -19.14 -25.00 -8.48
C VAL A 166 -19.96 -26.28 -8.54
N TYR A 167 -19.82 -27.20 -7.58
CA TYR A 167 -20.46 -28.52 -7.62
C TYR A 167 -21.95 -28.47 -8.04
N PRO A 168 -22.39 -29.35 -8.98
CA PRO A 168 -21.64 -30.46 -9.62
C PRO A 168 -20.80 -30.05 -10.85
N GLY A 169 -20.46 -28.77 -10.98
CA GLY A 169 -19.89 -28.12 -12.16
C GLY A 169 -20.70 -26.88 -12.51
N TYR A 170 -20.18 -25.96 -13.32
CA TYR A 170 -20.92 -24.77 -13.77
C TYR A 170 -21.43 -24.93 -15.21
N SER A 171 -22.47 -24.18 -15.58
CA SER A 171 -22.97 -24.07 -16.95
C SER A 171 -23.63 -22.72 -17.16
N THR A 172 -23.50 -22.19 -18.37
CA THR A 172 -24.09 -20.93 -18.85
C THR A 172 -25.41 -21.15 -19.60
N THR A 173 -25.88 -22.41 -19.71
CA THR A 173 -27.08 -22.75 -20.51
C THR A 173 -28.12 -23.56 -19.75
N SER A 174 -27.76 -24.19 -18.64
CA SER A 174 -28.70 -25.01 -17.86
C SER A 174 -28.36 -25.06 -16.38
N VAL A 175 -29.38 -25.00 -15.52
CA VAL A 175 -29.24 -25.15 -14.07
C VAL A 175 -29.43 -26.63 -13.68
N PRO A 176 -28.54 -27.24 -12.88
CA PRO A 176 -28.63 -28.64 -12.49
C PRO A 176 -29.77 -28.88 -11.50
N SER A 177 -30.30 -30.10 -11.52
CA SER A 177 -31.22 -30.61 -10.49
C SER A 177 -30.44 -31.26 -9.34
N GLY A 178 -30.92 -31.12 -8.09
CA GLY A 178 -30.36 -31.78 -6.91
C GLY A 178 -29.40 -30.91 -6.12
N ASN A 179 -28.41 -31.55 -5.48
CA ASN A 179 -27.40 -30.89 -4.66
C ASN A 179 -26.55 -29.93 -5.50
N LYS A 180 -26.29 -28.75 -4.94
CA LYS A 180 -25.54 -27.69 -5.60
C LYS A 180 -24.89 -26.78 -4.57
N THR A 181 -23.75 -26.18 -4.93
CA THR A 181 -23.02 -25.28 -4.06
C THR A 181 -23.12 -23.82 -4.53
N PHE A 182 -22.17 -23.00 -4.09
CA PHE A 182 -22.19 -21.55 -4.15
C PHE A 182 -22.56 -21.01 -5.52
N TYR A 183 -21.82 -21.36 -6.58
CA TYR A 183 -22.06 -20.84 -7.93
C TYR A 183 -23.55 -20.80 -8.29
N TRP A 184 -24.24 -21.94 -8.17
CA TRP A 184 -25.65 -22.07 -8.55
C TRP A 184 -26.64 -21.32 -7.66
N ASN A 185 -26.23 -21.00 -6.44
CA ASN A 185 -27.02 -20.21 -5.50
C ASN A 185 -26.74 -18.71 -5.63
N LEU A 186 -25.59 -18.33 -6.19
CA LEU A 186 -25.18 -16.94 -6.36
C LEU A 186 -25.51 -16.38 -7.76
N TYR A 187 -25.47 -17.21 -8.80
CA TYR A 187 -25.53 -16.81 -10.20
C TYR A 187 -26.74 -15.96 -10.60
N GLN A 188 -27.85 -16.06 -9.85
CA GLN A 188 -29.10 -15.36 -10.15
C GLN A 188 -29.36 -14.17 -9.22
N GLY A 189 -28.49 -13.91 -8.24
CA GLY A 189 -28.73 -12.90 -7.19
C GLY A 189 -29.99 -13.20 -6.36
N ASP A 190 -30.52 -12.18 -5.67
CA ASP A 190 -31.74 -12.28 -4.84
C ASP A 190 -32.85 -11.35 -5.35
N PRO A 191 -33.48 -11.66 -6.50
CA PRO A 191 -34.46 -10.78 -7.14
C PRO A 191 -35.70 -10.60 -6.26
N GLY A 192 -35.97 -9.35 -5.85
CA GLY A 192 -37.14 -9.00 -5.02
C GLY A 192 -36.84 -8.76 -3.54
N ARG A 193 -35.56 -8.64 -3.16
CA ARG A 193 -35.11 -8.22 -1.83
C ARG A 193 -34.39 -6.89 -1.84
N TYR A 194 -33.90 -6.50 -0.66
CA TYR A 194 -32.98 -5.38 -0.47
C TYR A 194 -31.72 -5.55 -1.30
N GLY A 195 -31.18 -4.46 -1.84
CA GLY A 195 -30.04 -4.52 -2.75
C GLY A 195 -28.78 -5.12 -2.12
N ASN A 196 -28.50 -4.85 -0.83
CA ASN A 196 -27.31 -5.43 -0.19
C ASN A 196 -27.27 -6.97 -0.25
N GLN A 197 -28.42 -7.64 -0.24
CA GLN A 197 -28.50 -9.11 -0.24
C GLN A 197 -28.00 -9.72 -1.54
N GLY A 198 -28.31 -9.08 -2.67
CA GLY A 198 -27.81 -9.48 -3.98
C GLY A 198 -26.33 -9.10 -4.19
N LEU A 199 -25.87 -7.99 -3.62
CA LEU A 199 -24.49 -7.54 -3.72
C LEU A 199 -23.49 -8.56 -3.13
N PHE A 200 -23.83 -9.22 -2.00
CA PHE A 200 -23.01 -10.31 -1.47
C PHE A 200 -22.80 -11.43 -2.49
N ALA A 201 -23.84 -11.77 -3.25
CA ALA A 201 -23.77 -12.83 -4.23
C ALA A 201 -22.87 -12.46 -5.39
N TYR A 202 -23.05 -11.26 -5.97
CA TYR A 202 -22.26 -10.83 -7.12
C TYR A 202 -20.78 -10.56 -6.78
N ARG A 203 -20.45 -10.06 -5.57
CA ARG A 203 -19.04 -9.98 -5.14
C ARG A 203 -18.38 -11.35 -5.06
N SER A 204 -19.05 -12.31 -4.41
CA SER A 204 -18.53 -13.68 -4.36
C SER A 204 -18.44 -14.31 -5.75
N LEU A 205 -19.36 -13.97 -6.64
CA LEU A 205 -19.32 -14.44 -8.02
C LEU A 205 -18.11 -13.90 -8.79
N MET A 206 -17.75 -12.61 -8.62
CA MET A 206 -16.53 -12.05 -9.21
C MET A 206 -15.26 -12.73 -8.68
N ALA A 207 -15.15 -12.89 -7.37
CA ALA A 207 -13.99 -13.55 -6.75
C ALA A 207 -13.84 -15.02 -7.19
N MET A 208 -14.95 -15.76 -7.26
CA MET A 208 -14.96 -17.13 -7.78
C MET A 208 -14.60 -17.16 -9.27
N ALA A 209 -15.12 -16.23 -10.07
CA ALA A 209 -14.86 -16.16 -11.50
C ALA A 209 -13.36 -16.02 -11.79
N ILE A 210 -12.67 -15.14 -11.06
CA ILE A 210 -11.23 -14.94 -11.17
C ILE A 210 -10.50 -16.21 -10.76
N PHE A 211 -10.72 -16.75 -9.56
CA PHE A 211 -10.02 -17.97 -9.12
C PHE A 211 -10.18 -19.17 -10.09
N LEU A 212 -11.35 -19.27 -10.73
CA LEU A 212 -11.74 -20.34 -11.65
C LEU A 212 -11.43 -20.05 -13.13
N ASP A 213 -10.81 -18.92 -13.46
CA ASP A 213 -10.52 -18.48 -14.82
C ASP A 213 -11.78 -18.47 -15.72
N ASN A 214 -12.88 -17.88 -15.23
CA ASN A 214 -14.20 -17.89 -15.89
C ASN A 214 -14.71 -16.47 -16.20
N GLU A 215 -14.37 -15.97 -17.38
CA GLU A 215 -14.78 -14.63 -17.84
C GLU A 215 -16.30 -14.43 -17.91
N ILE A 216 -17.07 -15.44 -18.37
CA ILE A 216 -18.53 -15.29 -18.48
C ILE A 216 -19.14 -15.05 -17.09
N MET A 217 -18.62 -15.73 -16.07
CA MET A 217 -19.03 -15.56 -14.68
C MET A 217 -18.66 -14.17 -14.15
N TYR A 218 -17.46 -13.68 -14.48
CA TYR A 218 -16.99 -12.34 -14.09
C TYR A 218 -17.82 -11.23 -14.76
N ASP A 219 -17.92 -11.28 -16.09
CA ASP A 219 -18.65 -10.32 -16.94
C ASP A 219 -20.13 -10.29 -16.54
N ARG A 220 -20.73 -11.44 -16.21
CA ARG A 220 -22.10 -11.49 -15.69
C ARG A 220 -22.29 -10.61 -14.46
N ALA A 221 -21.39 -10.66 -13.48
CA ALA A 221 -21.51 -9.88 -12.25
C ALA A 221 -21.27 -8.39 -12.50
N LEU A 222 -20.23 -8.05 -13.27
CA LEU A 222 -19.89 -6.67 -13.61
C LEU A 222 -21.01 -6.00 -14.42
N ARG A 223 -21.46 -6.65 -15.50
CA ARG A 223 -22.55 -6.15 -16.36
C ARG A 223 -23.84 -5.94 -15.59
N TYR A 224 -24.19 -6.88 -14.71
CA TYR A 224 -25.39 -6.75 -13.90
C TYR A 224 -25.32 -5.51 -13.01
N LEU A 225 -24.18 -5.29 -12.33
CA LEU A 225 -23.99 -4.13 -11.47
C LEU A 225 -24.05 -2.80 -12.26
N GLN A 226 -23.55 -2.80 -13.50
CA GLN A 226 -23.61 -1.68 -14.44
C GLN A 226 -25.00 -1.48 -15.10
N GLY A 227 -25.95 -2.41 -14.87
CA GLY A 227 -27.28 -2.37 -15.47
C GLY A 227 -27.31 -2.72 -16.96
N LEU A 228 -26.30 -3.44 -17.44
CA LEU A 228 -26.21 -3.94 -18.82
C LEU A 228 -26.99 -5.25 -18.98
N PRO A 229 -27.45 -5.58 -20.20
CA PRO A 229 -28.10 -6.87 -20.48
C PRO A 229 -27.11 -8.03 -20.36
N HIS A 230 -27.62 -9.23 -20.11
CA HIS A 230 -26.80 -10.45 -20.08
C HIS A 230 -26.13 -10.70 -21.44
N ARG A 231 -25.07 -11.51 -21.45
CA ARG A 231 -24.40 -11.90 -22.69
C ARG A 231 -25.24 -12.90 -23.48
N ALA A 232 -25.03 -12.96 -24.80
CA ALA A 232 -25.75 -13.91 -25.66
C ALA A 232 -25.38 -15.40 -25.40
N ASP A 233 -24.20 -15.66 -24.84
CA ASP A 233 -23.67 -16.98 -24.47
C ASP A 233 -23.86 -17.30 -22.97
N ASP A 234 -24.67 -16.51 -22.25
CA ASP A 234 -24.99 -16.64 -20.84
C ASP A 234 -26.51 -16.89 -20.60
N LEU A 235 -26.87 -17.37 -19.41
CA LEU A 235 -28.25 -17.43 -18.93
C LEU A 235 -28.82 -16.02 -18.78
N ALA A 236 -30.06 -15.82 -19.22
CA ALA A 236 -30.78 -14.58 -18.96
C ALA A 236 -30.81 -14.24 -17.46
N TYR A 237 -30.70 -12.95 -17.15
CA TYR A 237 -31.00 -12.47 -15.80
C TYR A 237 -32.47 -12.76 -15.44
N PRO A 238 -32.82 -12.79 -14.15
CA PRO A 238 -34.20 -12.98 -13.78
C PRO A 238 -35.10 -11.86 -14.37
N SER A 239 -36.07 -12.24 -15.21
CA SER A 239 -37.01 -11.30 -15.86
C SER A 239 -38.09 -10.74 -14.91
N GLY A 240 -38.36 -9.44 -14.95
CA GLY A 240 -39.61 -8.74 -14.61
C GLY A 240 -39.87 -8.41 -13.14
N PRO A 241 -40.82 -7.48 -12.86
CA PRO A 241 -41.02 -6.97 -11.51
C PRO A 241 -41.71 -7.98 -10.59
N PRO A 242 -41.51 -7.89 -9.25
CA PRO A 242 -42.30 -8.64 -8.28
C PRO A 242 -43.81 -8.37 -8.38
N ASN A 243 -44.61 -9.34 -7.99
CA ASN A 243 -46.05 -9.19 -7.79
C ASN A 243 -46.34 -8.81 -6.34
N PHE A 244 -47.04 -7.71 -6.11
CA PHE A 244 -47.50 -7.33 -4.76
C PHE A 244 -48.97 -7.70 -4.60
N ASN A 245 -49.25 -8.61 -3.67
CA ASN A 245 -50.60 -9.01 -3.30
C ASN A 245 -50.79 -8.81 -1.79
N THR A 246 -50.93 -7.54 -1.36
CA THR A 246 -51.69 -7.10 -0.19
C THR A 246 -51.77 -5.57 -0.21
N ASN A 247 -52.95 -4.99 0.00
CA ASN A 247 -53.10 -3.54 0.10
C ASN A 247 -52.36 -2.95 1.33
N THR A 248 -52.01 -3.79 2.31
CA THR A 248 -51.40 -3.38 3.58
C THR A 248 -49.89 -3.72 3.64
N PRO A 249 -49.03 -2.74 3.94
CA PRO A 249 -47.62 -2.95 4.33
C PRO A 249 -47.50 -3.83 5.58
N TYR A 250 -46.42 -4.62 5.70
CA TYR A 250 -46.13 -5.37 6.95
C TYR A 250 -45.34 -4.51 7.94
N ASN A 251 -44.51 -3.60 7.45
CA ASN A 251 -43.85 -2.56 8.23
C ASN A 251 -44.22 -1.19 7.66
N ASN A 252 -44.58 -0.26 8.54
CA ASN A 252 -44.89 1.11 8.18
C ASN A 252 -44.63 2.03 9.38
N CYS A 253 -43.52 2.75 9.36
CA CYS A 253 -43.16 3.76 10.37
C CYS A 253 -42.80 5.08 9.71
N GLU A 254 -42.31 6.09 10.42
CA GLU A 254 -42.01 7.41 9.82
C GLU A 254 -41.02 7.35 8.64
N PHE A 255 -40.06 6.41 8.69
CA PHE A 255 -38.94 6.35 7.75
C PHE A 255 -39.20 5.49 6.51
N ILE A 256 -39.88 4.36 6.67
CA ILE A 256 -40.01 3.34 5.62
C ILE A 256 -41.39 2.70 5.62
N GLU A 257 -41.83 2.27 4.43
CA GLU A 257 -42.94 1.34 4.22
C GLU A 257 -42.42 0.10 3.49
N GLU A 258 -42.72 -1.10 4.01
CA GLU A 258 -42.31 -2.37 3.40
C GLU A 258 -43.50 -3.29 3.10
N ARG A 259 -43.46 -3.94 1.92
CA ARG A 259 -44.50 -4.86 1.45
C ARG A 259 -43.93 -6.25 1.15
N ASN A 260 -44.76 -7.28 1.22
CA ASN A 260 -44.35 -8.62 0.82
C ASN A 260 -44.58 -8.83 -0.68
N ALA A 261 -43.59 -9.41 -1.35
CA ALA A 261 -43.76 -9.94 -2.70
C ALA A 261 -44.50 -11.30 -2.64
N SER A 262 -45.36 -11.55 -3.63
CA SER A 262 -46.18 -12.76 -3.77
C SER A 262 -45.84 -13.57 -5.02
N GLY A 263 -44.64 -13.35 -5.57
CA GLY A 263 -44.15 -13.91 -6.82
C GLY A 263 -43.59 -12.82 -7.74
N ARG A 264 -43.46 -13.12 -9.03
CA ARG A 264 -42.84 -12.23 -10.01
C ARG A 264 -43.53 -12.33 -11.38
N ARG A 265 -43.56 -11.23 -12.11
CA ARG A 265 -43.91 -11.22 -13.54
C ARG A 265 -42.66 -11.54 -14.33
N THR A 266 -42.77 -12.32 -15.39
CA THR A 266 -41.64 -12.69 -16.25
C THR A 266 -41.70 -12.02 -17.63
N THR A 267 -42.31 -10.84 -17.70
CA THR A 267 -42.65 -10.16 -18.96
C THR A 267 -41.61 -9.13 -19.42
N ILE A 268 -40.60 -8.83 -18.60
CA ILE A 268 -39.55 -7.85 -18.91
C ILE A 268 -38.21 -8.54 -18.68
N GLU A 269 -37.51 -8.85 -19.75
CA GLU A 269 -36.15 -9.39 -19.69
C GLU A 269 -35.18 -8.37 -19.09
N ASP A 270 -34.08 -8.84 -18.48
CA ASP A 270 -33.01 -8.00 -17.91
C ASP A 270 -33.54 -6.83 -17.06
N TYR A 271 -34.51 -7.13 -16.20
CA TYR A 271 -35.28 -6.10 -15.48
C TYR A 271 -34.40 -5.17 -14.62
N GLY A 272 -33.28 -5.70 -14.10
CA GLY A 272 -32.42 -5.05 -13.13
C GLY A 272 -33.12 -4.82 -11.80
N TYR A 273 -32.66 -5.47 -10.72
CA TYR A 273 -33.25 -5.32 -9.38
C TYR A 273 -32.50 -4.24 -8.57
N ASN A 274 -32.68 -4.25 -7.25
CA ASN A 274 -32.21 -3.20 -6.36
C ASN A 274 -30.69 -3.12 -6.28
N GLU A 275 -30.00 -4.23 -6.51
CA GLU A 275 -28.55 -4.34 -6.40
C GLU A 275 -27.78 -3.82 -7.62
N VAL A 276 -28.47 -3.48 -8.72
CA VAL A 276 -27.88 -2.68 -9.81
C VAL A 276 -27.48 -1.31 -9.24
N MET A 277 -26.27 -0.83 -9.55
CA MET A 277 -25.71 0.36 -8.89
C MET A 277 -26.61 1.60 -9.01
N SER A 278 -27.23 1.81 -10.19
CA SER A 278 -28.17 2.93 -10.42
C SER A 278 -29.44 2.87 -9.57
N ASN A 279 -29.83 1.66 -9.14
CA ASN A 279 -31.02 1.41 -8.33
C ASN A 279 -30.68 1.35 -6.83
N TYR A 280 -29.43 1.03 -6.49
CA TYR A 280 -28.97 0.97 -5.11
C TYR A 280 -28.52 2.34 -4.59
N ILE A 281 -27.76 3.10 -5.38
CA ILE A 281 -27.32 4.45 -5.05
C ILE A 281 -28.02 5.41 -6.00
N TYR A 282 -28.88 6.27 -5.47
CA TYR A 282 -29.66 7.22 -6.24
C TYR A 282 -28.77 8.36 -6.78
N GLU A 283 -29.34 9.16 -7.67
CA GLU A 283 -28.64 10.23 -8.38
C GLU A 283 -28.03 11.31 -7.47
N ASN A 284 -28.55 11.49 -6.25
CA ASN A 284 -28.04 12.42 -5.24
C ASN A 284 -27.06 11.75 -4.25
N GLY A 285 -26.72 10.47 -4.44
CA GLY A 285 -25.91 9.69 -3.50
C GLY A 285 -26.70 8.96 -2.41
N GLN A 286 -28.00 9.21 -2.26
CA GLN A 286 -28.80 8.48 -1.28
C GLN A 286 -28.80 6.98 -1.58
N CYS A 287 -28.45 6.16 -0.59
CA CYS A 287 -28.58 4.72 -0.68
C CYS A 287 -30.05 4.29 -0.51
N GLN A 288 -30.46 3.27 -1.26
CA GLN A 288 -31.80 2.67 -1.20
C GLN A 288 -32.18 2.25 0.23
N GLU A 289 -31.19 1.91 1.06
CA GLU A 289 -31.38 1.45 2.44
C GLU A 289 -31.25 2.55 3.50
N SER A 290 -30.96 3.81 3.13
CA SER A 290 -30.83 4.91 4.11
C SER A 290 -32.12 5.21 4.91
N ALA A 291 -33.29 4.77 4.43
CA ALA A 291 -34.55 4.82 5.17
C ALA A 291 -34.80 3.60 6.06
N ARG A 292 -34.05 2.51 5.86
CA ARG A 292 -34.13 1.30 6.66
C ARG A 292 -33.32 1.50 7.93
N ASP A 293 -32.02 1.72 7.81
CA ASP A 293 -31.09 2.08 8.88
C ASP A 293 -29.69 2.31 8.30
N GLN A 294 -28.77 2.86 9.09
CA GLN A 294 -27.44 3.22 8.60
C GLN A 294 -26.52 2.02 8.43
N VAL A 295 -26.70 0.95 9.21
CA VAL A 295 -25.85 -0.25 9.11
C VAL A 295 -26.06 -0.95 7.76
N HIS A 296 -27.31 -1.13 7.35
CA HIS A 296 -27.60 -1.71 6.04
C HIS A 296 -27.28 -0.76 4.88
N SER A 297 -27.38 0.55 5.10
CA SER A 297 -26.97 1.56 4.12
C SER A 297 -25.47 1.45 3.82
N SER A 298 -24.62 1.29 4.84
CA SER A 298 -23.17 1.19 4.71
C SER A 298 -22.79 -0.09 3.94
N VAL A 299 -23.29 -1.26 4.36
CA VAL A 299 -22.82 -2.57 3.91
C VAL A 299 -22.85 -2.70 2.38
N GLY A 300 -23.94 -2.29 1.72
CA GLY A 300 -24.01 -2.38 0.26
C GLY A 300 -23.06 -1.41 -0.45
N ILE A 301 -22.85 -0.21 0.07
CA ILE A 301 -21.87 0.74 -0.48
C ILE A 301 -20.46 0.15 -0.36
N GLN A 302 -20.13 -0.42 0.79
CA GLN A 302 -18.84 -1.06 1.05
C GLN A 302 -18.59 -2.26 0.11
N ILE A 303 -19.61 -3.10 -0.13
CA ILE A 303 -19.50 -4.24 -1.07
C ILE A 303 -19.27 -3.75 -2.50
N ILE A 304 -19.96 -2.69 -2.93
CA ILE A 304 -19.75 -2.11 -4.26
C ILE A 304 -18.32 -1.58 -4.39
N ALA A 305 -17.76 -0.95 -3.34
CA ALA A 305 -16.36 -0.51 -3.35
C ALA A 305 -15.39 -1.69 -3.49
N CYS A 306 -15.63 -2.81 -2.78
CA CYS A 306 -14.85 -4.04 -2.97
C CYS A 306 -14.93 -4.56 -4.41
N MET A 307 -16.13 -4.59 -4.99
CA MET A 307 -16.32 -5.03 -6.38
C MET A 307 -15.65 -4.08 -7.38
N ALA A 308 -15.62 -2.78 -7.08
CA ALA A 308 -14.95 -1.78 -7.90
C ALA A 308 -13.42 -1.96 -7.88
N GLU A 309 -12.85 -2.32 -6.74
CA GLU A 309 -11.43 -2.67 -6.64
C GLU A 309 -11.12 -3.97 -7.39
N ILE A 310 -11.97 -4.99 -7.27
CA ILE A 310 -11.82 -6.23 -8.05
C ILE A 310 -11.87 -5.94 -9.55
N ALA A 311 -12.83 -5.14 -10.00
CA ALA A 311 -12.95 -4.75 -11.39
C ALA A 311 -11.71 -3.97 -11.87
N TRP A 312 -11.20 -3.06 -11.05
CA TRP A 312 -10.01 -2.27 -11.37
C TRP A 312 -8.79 -3.15 -11.64
N ASN A 313 -8.55 -4.16 -10.81
CA ASN A 313 -7.45 -5.12 -10.98
C ASN A 313 -7.55 -5.95 -12.28
N GLN A 314 -8.75 -6.05 -12.86
CA GLN A 314 -9.00 -6.74 -14.12
C GLN A 314 -9.02 -5.79 -15.33
N GLY A 315 -8.75 -4.49 -15.14
CA GLY A 315 -8.78 -3.49 -16.19
C GLY A 315 -10.15 -2.84 -16.44
N ASP A 316 -11.13 -3.03 -15.54
CA ASP A 316 -12.47 -2.48 -15.67
C ASP A 316 -12.74 -1.30 -14.72
N ASN A 317 -13.18 -0.16 -15.29
CA ASN A 317 -13.50 1.03 -14.50
C ASN A 317 -14.93 1.03 -13.95
N LEU A 318 -15.16 0.29 -12.87
CA LEU A 318 -16.43 0.32 -12.14
C LEU A 318 -16.54 1.52 -11.18
N TYR A 319 -15.42 2.04 -10.65
CA TYR A 319 -15.40 3.24 -9.81
C TYR A 319 -16.00 4.46 -10.52
N GLY A 320 -15.64 4.68 -11.78
CA GLY A 320 -16.11 5.79 -12.62
C GLY A 320 -17.57 5.68 -13.07
N HIS A 321 -18.23 4.54 -12.83
CA HIS A 321 -19.56 4.28 -13.35
C HIS A 321 -20.60 5.31 -12.85
N LEU A 322 -21.49 5.75 -13.75
CA LEU A 322 -22.56 6.73 -13.49
C LEU A 322 -22.07 8.04 -12.86
N ASP A 323 -20.94 8.56 -13.35
CA ASP A 323 -20.32 9.81 -12.89
C ASP A 323 -19.95 9.70 -11.40
N ASN A 324 -19.05 8.76 -11.10
CA ASN A 324 -18.56 8.42 -9.76
C ASN A 324 -19.72 8.18 -8.77
N ARG A 325 -20.74 7.40 -9.18
CA ARG A 325 -21.94 7.18 -8.36
C ARG A 325 -21.60 6.57 -7.00
N LEU A 326 -20.61 5.69 -6.95
CA LEU A 326 -20.10 5.12 -5.72
C LEU A 326 -19.60 6.23 -4.78
N LEU A 327 -18.76 7.16 -5.24
CA LEU A 327 -18.27 8.28 -4.42
C LEU A 327 -19.41 9.14 -3.88
N LYS A 328 -20.42 9.45 -4.69
CA LYS A 328 -21.61 10.19 -4.23
C LYS A 328 -22.33 9.46 -3.10
N GLY A 329 -22.42 8.13 -3.19
CA GLY A 329 -22.98 7.27 -2.14
C GLY A 329 -22.20 7.33 -0.83
N ILE A 330 -20.88 7.24 -0.94
CA ILE A 330 -19.95 7.29 0.18
C ILE A 330 -20.03 8.65 0.88
N GLU A 331 -19.99 9.75 0.13
CA GLU A 331 -20.07 11.10 0.68
C GLU A 331 -21.42 11.38 1.34
N PHE A 332 -22.52 10.90 0.76
CA PHE A 332 -23.85 11.01 1.38
C PHE A 332 -23.88 10.28 2.72
N PHE A 333 -23.34 9.05 2.76
CA PHE A 333 -23.29 8.23 3.98
C PHE A 333 -22.46 8.93 5.06
N PHE A 334 -21.23 9.35 4.75
CA PHE A 334 -20.37 9.98 5.75
C PHE A 334 -20.91 11.32 6.21
N ARG A 335 -21.40 12.16 5.31
CA ARG A 335 -22.00 13.46 5.69
C ARG A 335 -23.10 13.32 6.73
N TYR A 336 -23.92 12.27 6.64
CA TYR A 336 -24.94 12.00 7.64
C TYR A 336 -24.38 11.41 8.94
N ASN A 337 -23.46 10.45 8.83
CA ASN A 337 -23.04 9.63 9.96
C ASN A 337 -21.93 10.24 10.83
N VAL A 338 -21.04 11.07 10.27
CA VAL A 338 -20.00 11.74 11.08
C VAL A 338 -20.56 12.85 11.97
N GLY A 339 -21.77 13.33 11.69
CA GLY A 339 -22.51 14.27 12.54
C GLY A 339 -23.34 13.60 13.64
N ALA A 340 -23.12 12.31 13.92
CA ALA A 340 -23.81 11.61 15.01
C ALA A 340 -23.39 12.16 16.39
N ASP A 341 -24.30 12.10 17.37
CA ASP A 341 -24.08 12.63 18.72
C ASP A 341 -22.82 12.06 19.39
N GLN A 342 -22.49 10.79 19.12
CA GLN A 342 -21.27 10.15 19.66
C GLN A 342 -19.96 10.74 19.11
N PHE A 343 -20.02 11.55 18.05
CA PHE A 343 -18.89 12.24 17.43
C PHE A 343 -19.00 13.77 17.57
N SER A 344 -19.82 14.27 18.51
CA SER A 344 -20.02 15.71 18.70
C SER A 344 -18.74 16.49 18.97
N ASP A 345 -17.73 15.84 19.57
CA ASP A 345 -16.44 16.45 19.92
C ASP A 345 -15.61 16.84 18.69
N TYR A 346 -15.87 16.23 17.52
CA TYR A 346 -15.22 16.57 16.24
C TYR A 346 -15.82 17.83 15.58
N GLY A 347 -16.91 18.38 16.14
CA GLY A 347 -17.48 19.65 15.69
C GLY A 347 -18.04 19.66 14.26
N HIS A 348 -18.27 18.49 13.67
CA HIS A 348 -18.90 18.39 12.35
C HIS A 348 -20.36 18.84 12.40
N PRO A 349 -20.85 19.56 11.38
CA PRO A 349 -22.22 20.08 11.41
C PRO A 349 -23.24 18.94 11.28
N ASP A 350 -24.28 18.96 12.11
CA ASP A 350 -25.40 18.02 11.98
C ASP A 350 -26.15 18.30 10.67
N TRP A 351 -26.28 17.26 9.84
CA TRP A 351 -26.97 17.32 8.57
C TRP A 351 -28.15 16.35 8.57
N ASN A 352 -29.38 16.88 8.48
CA ASN A 352 -30.61 16.11 8.48
C ASN A 352 -31.34 16.29 7.14
N PRO A 353 -31.02 15.48 6.10
CA PRO A 353 -31.63 15.63 4.78
C PRO A 353 -33.14 15.32 4.84
N THR A 354 -33.94 16.12 4.13
CA THR A 354 -35.40 15.97 4.10
C THR A 354 -35.92 15.98 2.67
N VAL A 355 -37.13 15.43 2.49
CA VAL A 355 -37.86 15.52 1.21
C VAL A 355 -38.17 16.98 0.87
N ALA A 356 -38.50 17.79 1.88
CA ALA A 356 -38.84 19.21 1.69
C ALA A 356 -37.63 20.06 1.25
N SER A 357 -36.42 19.74 1.72
CA SER A 357 -35.18 20.40 1.25
C SER A 357 -34.72 19.90 -0.12
N GLY A 358 -35.27 18.78 -0.60
CA GLY A 358 -34.83 18.11 -1.84
C GLY A 358 -33.55 17.30 -1.67
N GLU A 359 -32.97 17.25 -0.47
CA GLU A 359 -31.74 16.50 -0.19
C GLU A 359 -32.02 15.01 0.04
N PHE A 360 -33.22 14.65 0.51
CA PHE A 360 -33.67 13.27 0.60
C PHE A 360 -34.71 12.98 -0.49
N ILE A 361 -34.54 11.87 -1.21
CA ILE A 361 -35.43 11.39 -2.24
C ILE A 361 -36.43 10.40 -1.62
N GLU A 362 -37.70 10.79 -1.57
CA GLU A 362 -38.79 9.84 -1.35
C GLU A 362 -39.00 9.00 -2.61
N ARG A 363 -38.72 7.70 -2.53
CA ARG A 363 -38.77 6.81 -3.70
C ARG A 363 -39.21 5.41 -3.31
N ARG A 364 -40.09 4.87 -4.13
CA ARG A 364 -40.35 3.43 -4.17
C ARG A 364 -39.23 2.77 -4.97
N ASP A 365 -38.56 1.81 -4.34
CA ASP A 365 -37.42 1.08 -4.90
C ASP A 365 -37.77 0.37 -6.22
N ARG A 366 -36.75 -0.11 -6.93
CA ARG A 366 -36.92 -0.75 -8.24
C ARG A 366 -37.83 -1.97 -8.19
N THR A 367 -37.82 -2.70 -7.07
CA THR A 367 -38.68 -3.87 -6.91
C THR A 367 -40.12 -3.51 -6.59
N GLY A 368 -40.39 -2.30 -6.08
CA GLY A 368 -41.71 -1.88 -5.61
C GLY A 368 -42.00 -2.22 -4.14
N ARG A 369 -41.07 -2.92 -3.49
CA ARG A 369 -41.22 -3.50 -2.16
C ARG A 369 -41.09 -2.48 -1.03
N PHE A 370 -40.28 -1.45 -1.23
CA PHE A 370 -39.90 -0.50 -0.19
C PHE A 370 -40.14 0.93 -0.67
N LEU A 371 -40.79 1.74 0.16
CA LEU A 371 -40.88 3.19 -0.04
C LEU A 371 -40.05 3.87 1.06
N ALA A 372 -38.95 4.49 0.65
CA ALA A 372 -38.13 5.34 1.51
C ALA A 372 -38.83 6.69 1.67
N LYS A 373 -39.12 7.11 2.90
CA LYS A 373 -39.87 8.35 3.22
C LYS A 373 -38.99 9.39 3.91
N LYS A 374 -38.05 8.96 4.75
CA LYS A 374 -37.13 9.82 5.49
C LYS A 374 -35.86 9.04 5.85
N ILE A 375 -34.73 9.73 6.01
CA ILE A 375 -33.50 9.12 6.52
C ILE A 375 -33.70 8.61 7.95
N ASN A 376 -33.21 7.42 8.25
CA ASN A 376 -33.47 6.75 9.51
C ASN A 376 -32.22 6.70 10.39
N PRO A 377 -32.22 7.32 11.58
CA PRO A 377 -31.15 7.16 12.56
C PRO A 377 -31.26 5.84 13.33
N HIS A 378 -32.40 5.15 13.28
CA HIS A 378 -32.68 3.95 14.08
C HIS A 378 -32.70 2.68 13.23
N VAL A 379 -32.71 1.52 13.89
CA VAL A 379 -32.83 0.21 13.24
C VAL A 379 -34.29 -0.03 12.80
N VAL A 380 -34.57 0.11 11.50
CA VAL A 380 -35.88 -0.16 10.87
C VAL A 380 -37.00 0.68 11.50
N CYS A 381 -37.87 0.11 12.34
CA CYS A 381 -38.94 0.83 13.02
C CYS A 381 -38.80 0.76 14.55
N ASP A 382 -37.61 0.38 15.05
CA ASP A 382 -37.29 0.30 16.46
C ASP A 382 -36.58 1.58 16.93
N TYR A 383 -37.37 2.51 17.46
CA TYR A 383 -36.91 3.82 17.97
C TYR A 383 -36.04 3.74 19.24
N THR A 384 -35.78 2.54 19.76
CA THR A 384 -34.92 2.35 20.93
C THR A 384 -33.49 1.94 20.56
N ARG A 385 -33.24 1.66 19.28
CA ARG A 385 -31.96 1.19 18.76
C ARG A 385 -31.44 2.16 17.72
N ASP A 386 -30.52 3.02 18.12
CA ASP A 386 -29.80 3.90 17.21
C ASP A 386 -28.83 3.10 16.34
N SER A 387 -28.62 3.58 15.11
CA SER A 387 -27.69 3.03 14.12
C SER A 387 -26.81 4.11 13.49
N ARG A 388 -27.15 5.39 13.66
CA ARG A 388 -26.40 6.52 13.10
C ARG A 388 -25.01 6.58 13.70
N GLY A 389 -24.00 6.60 12.83
CA GLY A 389 -22.58 6.68 13.22
C GLY A 389 -21.91 5.35 13.52
N GLU A 390 -22.64 4.22 13.61
CA GLU A 390 -22.05 2.93 13.99
C GLU A 390 -20.91 2.47 13.08
N ASP A 391 -21.12 2.54 11.76
CA ASP A 391 -20.17 2.01 10.77
C ASP A 391 -19.18 3.07 10.25
N VAL A 392 -19.11 4.24 10.91
CA VAL A 392 -17.99 5.19 10.71
C VAL A 392 -16.69 4.56 11.21
N LEU A 393 -16.76 3.61 12.14
CA LEU A 393 -15.58 2.92 12.67
C LEU A 393 -15.22 1.64 11.88
N ASP A 394 -15.77 1.43 10.69
CA ASP A 394 -15.43 0.26 9.85
C ASP A 394 -14.22 0.55 8.92
N PRO A 395 -13.34 -0.43 8.66
CA PRO A 395 -12.07 -0.25 7.93
C PRO A 395 -12.23 -0.36 6.40
N TRP A 396 -12.75 0.69 5.74
CA TRP A 396 -12.95 0.70 4.28
C TRP A 396 -12.54 2.00 3.57
N TYR A 397 -11.92 2.94 4.30
CA TYR A 397 -11.52 4.25 3.81
C TYR A 397 -10.45 4.20 2.72
N GLU A 398 -9.36 3.45 2.96
CA GLU A 398 -8.21 3.49 2.05
C GLU A 398 -8.46 2.86 0.69
N MET A 399 -9.34 1.89 0.59
CA MET A 399 -9.75 1.36 -0.71
C MET A 399 -10.44 2.45 -1.56
N VAL A 400 -11.16 3.37 -0.92
CA VAL A 400 -11.86 4.47 -1.58
C VAL A 400 -10.90 5.62 -1.87
N LEU A 401 -10.09 6.02 -0.89
CA LEU A 401 -9.12 7.10 -1.03
C LEU A 401 -7.98 6.71 -1.98
N GLY A 402 -7.48 5.48 -1.89
CA GLY A 402 -6.50 4.93 -2.82
C GLY A 402 -6.94 5.08 -4.27
N HIS A 403 -8.23 4.91 -4.57
CA HIS A 403 -8.75 5.21 -5.91
C HIS A 403 -8.96 6.72 -6.16
N TYR A 404 -9.86 7.37 -5.43
CA TYR A 404 -10.31 8.73 -5.81
C TYR A 404 -9.29 9.84 -5.50
N LYS A 405 -8.52 9.68 -4.42
CA LYS A 405 -7.44 10.61 -4.04
C LYS A 405 -6.14 10.23 -4.77
N ASP A 406 -5.70 8.97 -4.72
CA ASP A 406 -4.35 8.62 -5.18
C ASP A 406 -4.28 8.27 -6.68
N ARG A 407 -5.14 7.37 -7.18
CA ARG A 407 -5.16 7.02 -8.62
C ARG A 407 -5.71 8.15 -9.49
N ILE A 408 -6.89 8.68 -9.14
CA ILE A 408 -7.62 9.64 -9.99
C ILE A 408 -7.19 11.09 -9.72
N ASN A 409 -6.67 11.39 -8.52
CA ASN A 409 -6.29 12.73 -8.09
C ASN A 409 -7.46 13.74 -8.19
N LEU A 410 -8.64 13.34 -7.69
CA LEU A 410 -9.76 14.29 -7.55
C LEU A 410 -9.43 15.37 -6.51
N PRO A 411 -10.00 16.59 -6.62
CA PRO A 411 -9.91 17.57 -5.56
C PRO A 411 -10.52 17.05 -4.26
N SER A 412 -9.93 17.40 -3.12
CA SER A 412 -10.41 16.94 -1.80
C SER A 412 -11.85 17.36 -1.46
N THR A 413 -12.39 18.38 -2.12
CA THR A 413 -13.80 18.77 -2.02
C THR A 413 -14.77 17.69 -2.49
N ASN A 414 -14.30 16.69 -3.25
CA ASN A 414 -15.11 15.59 -3.75
C ASN A 414 -15.24 14.43 -2.75
N TYR A 415 -14.35 14.34 -1.76
CA TYR A 415 -14.30 13.28 -0.75
C TYR A 415 -14.10 13.84 0.68
N GLU A 416 -14.61 15.05 0.92
CA GLU A 416 -14.45 15.79 2.17
C GLU A 416 -14.99 15.00 3.38
N TRP A 417 -16.16 14.39 3.23
CA TRP A 417 -16.81 13.67 4.33
C TRP A 417 -16.14 12.33 4.61
N THR A 418 -15.60 11.69 3.57
CA THR A 418 -14.74 10.51 3.70
C THR A 418 -13.50 10.82 4.54
N LEU A 419 -12.82 11.97 4.31
CA LEU A 419 -11.67 12.38 5.13
C LEU A 419 -12.03 12.63 6.59
N LYS A 420 -13.18 13.24 6.85
CA LYS A 420 -13.70 13.45 8.22
C LYS A 420 -14.01 12.12 8.93
N GLY A 421 -14.57 11.16 8.20
CA GLY A 421 -14.77 9.81 8.71
C GLY A 421 -13.44 9.13 9.04
N LEU A 422 -12.44 9.27 8.17
CA LEU A 422 -11.10 8.73 8.39
C LEU A 422 -10.44 9.35 9.64
N GLU A 423 -10.56 10.66 9.85
CA GLU A 423 -10.07 11.34 11.06
C GLU A 423 -10.67 10.72 12.33
N ILE A 424 -11.99 10.57 12.39
CA ILE A 424 -12.69 9.91 13.51
C ILE A 424 -12.19 8.48 13.69
N TYR A 425 -12.10 7.73 12.59
CA TYR A 425 -11.65 6.35 12.61
C TYR A 425 -10.24 6.23 13.21
N GLN A 426 -9.30 7.05 12.73
CA GLN A 426 -7.90 7.02 13.16
C GLN A 426 -7.74 7.44 14.62
N ASP A 427 -8.52 8.41 15.08
CA ASP A 427 -8.49 8.84 16.48
C ASP A 427 -9.07 7.78 17.44
N VAL A 428 -10.12 7.05 17.02
CA VAL A 428 -10.82 6.09 17.88
C VAL A 428 -10.18 4.69 17.84
N ILE A 429 -9.76 4.24 16.66
CA ILE A 429 -9.24 2.88 16.42
C ILE A 429 -7.72 2.86 16.29
N GLY A 430 -7.08 3.98 15.94
CA GLY A 430 -5.68 4.05 15.50
C GLY A 430 -5.55 3.91 13.99
N PHE A 431 -4.31 3.79 13.51
CA PHE A 431 -4.05 3.45 12.11
C PHE A 431 -4.63 2.05 11.81
N GLU A 432 -5.83 2.06 11.22
CA GLU A 432 -6.40 1.02 10.37
C GLU A 432 -6.47 -0.40 10.96
N GLY A 433 -6.90 -0.47 12.21
CA GLY A 433 -7.27 -1.73 12.89
C GLY A 433 -8.48 -2.45 12.27
N GLU A 434 -8.91 -3.56 12.88
CA GLU A 434 -10.17 -4.22 12.54
C GLU A 434 -11.20 -3.98 13.66
N HIS A 435 -12.25 -3.20 13.40
CA HIS A 435 -13.30 -2.91 14.38
C HIS A 435 -14.32 -4.06 14.51
N ARG A 436 -15.08 -4.34 13.44
CA ARG A 436 -16.03 -5.46 13.36
C ARG A 436 -15.45 -6.56 12.44
N PRO A 437 -15.69 -7.87 12.71
CA PRO A 437 -15.29 -8.94 11.80
C PRO A 437 -15.86 -8.65 10.42
N SER A 438 -14.98 -8.27 9.50
CA SER A 438 -15.34 -7.31 8.45
C SER A 438 -15.97 -8.00 7.26
N GLU A 439 -17.17 -7.61 6.83
CA GLU A 439 -17.70 -7.92 5.49
C GLU A 439 -16.88 -7.26 4.37
N PHE A 440 -15.65 -6.85 4.67
CA PHE A 440 -14.82 -5.91 3.97
C PHE A 440 -13.38 -6.43 4.04
N HIS A 441 -12.43 -5.68 3.51
CA HIS A 441 -11.04 -6.12 3.50
C HIS A 441 -10.39 -6.09 4.88
N GLY A 442 -10.81 -5.20 5.78
CA GLY A 442 -10.03 -4.87 6.98
C GLY A 442 -8.67 -4.31 6.60
N TRP A 443 -7.91 -3.74 7.53
CA TRP A 443 -6.49 -3.46 7.29
C TRP A 443 -6.24 -2.63 6.00
N GLY A 444 -6.99 -1.56 5.78
CA GLY A 444 -6.99 -0.80 4.53
C GLY A 444 -5.63 -0.20 4.16
N GLY A 445 -4.95 0.45 5.10
CA GLY A 445 -3.73 1.23 4.92
C GLY A 445 -2.54 0.33 4.66
N LEU A 446 -2.57 -0.88 5.19
CA LEU A 446 -1.62 -1.92 4.86
C LEU A 446 -1.68 -2.20 3.36
N LYS A 447 -2.87 -2.17 2.74
CA LYS A 447 -3.09 -2.75 1.41
C LYS A 447 -3.24 -1.73 0.28
N PHE A 448 -3.98 -0.65 0.53
CA PHE A 448 -4.47 0.25 -0.51
C PHE A 448 -3.73 1.57 -0.57
N HIS A 449 -2.83 1.88 0.38
CA HIS A 449 -1.93 3.01 0.24
C HIS A 449 -0.98 2.82 -0.95
N ARG A 450 -0.73 3.94 -1.63
CA ARG A 450 0.00 3.99 -2.89
C ARG A 450 1.12 5.03 -2.84
N VAL A 451 2.22 4.69 -3.49
CA VAL A 451 3.34 5.63 -3.73
C VAL A 451 3.24 6.32 -5.09
N SER A 452 2.45 5.74 -6.01
CA SER A 452 2.23 6.20 -7.38
C SER A 452 0.76 6.00 -7.76
N PRO A 453 0.17 6.85 -8.62
CA PRO A 453 -1.17 6.64 -9.14
C PRO A 453 -1.33 5.34 -9.95
N GLY A 454 -0.26 4.86 -10.59
CA GLY A 454 -0.29 3.65 -11.42
C GLY A 454 0.09 2.37 -10.69
N ASP A 455 0.01 1.27 -11.42
CA ASP A 455 0.37 -0.07 -10.98
C ASP A 455 1.61 -0.53 -11.76
N PRO A 456 2.71 -0.91 -11.09
CA PRO A 456 3.93 -1.29 -11.80
C PRO A 456 3.76 -2.63 -12.50
N ILE A 457 4.35 -2.73 -13.69
CA ILE A 457 4.33 -3.92 -14.52
C ILE A 457 5.74 -4.30 -14.97
N SER A 458 5.94 -5.58 -15.23
CA SER A 458 7.13 -6.12 -15.92
C SER A 458 6.90 -6.34 -17.43
N GLY A 459 5.67 -6.08 -17.89
CA GLY A 459 5.26 -6.14 -19.27
C GLY A 459 3.84 -6.69 -19.41
N PHE A 460 3.55 -7.32 -20.55
CA PHE A 460 2.26 -7.96 -20.82
C PHE A 460 2.45 -9.44 -21.15
N ASP A 461 1.48 -10.27 -20.75
CA ASP A 461 1.47 -11.69 -21.05
C ASP A 461 1.10 -11.98 -22.52
N GLY A 462 1.07 -13.26 -22.91
CA GLY A 462 0.74 -13.67 -24.27
C GLY A 462 -0.70 -13.33 -24.72
N ASN A 463 -1.57 -12.91 -23.80
CA ASN A 463 -2.93 -12.49 -24.05
C ASN A 463 -3.09 -10.95 -24.03
N GLY A 464 -2.00 -10.22 -23.78
CA GLY A 464 -2.02 -8.76 -23.67
C GLY A 464 -2.49 -8.25 -22.31
N LEU A 465 -2.47 -9.09 -21.26
CA LEU A 465 -2.78 -8.66 -19.90
C LEU A 465 -1.53 -8.14 -19.18
N PRO A 466 -1.65 -7.09 -18.35
CA PRO A 466 -0.52 -6.58 -17.59
C PRO A 466 0.03 -7.64 -16.62
N THR A 467 1.34 -7.83 -16.63
CA THR A 467 2.06 -8.65 -15.64
C THR A 467 2.53 -7.74 -14.52
N TYR A 468 1.66 -7.53 -13.53
CA TYR A 468 1.92 -6.69 -12.38
C TYR A 468 3.14 -7.16 -11.59
N SER A 469 4.13 -6.27 -11.42
CA SER A 469 5.33 -6.50 -10.63
C SER A 469 6.09 -5.19 -10.45
N ILE A 470 6.63 -4.95 -9.27
CA ILE A 470 7.46 -3.79 -8.93
C ILE A 470 8.81 -3.89 -9.64
N ASN A 471 9.27 -2.77 -10.18
CA ASN A 471 10.60 -2.65 -10.76
C ASN A 471 11.67 -2.70 -9.65
N ASP A 472 12.40 -3.81 -9.52
CA ASP A 472 13.51 -3.95 -8.56
C ASP A 472 14.79 -3.33 -9.12
N LEU A 473 15.38 -2.37 -8.40
CA LEU A 473 16.57 -1.64 -8.87
C LEU A 473 17.86 -2.47 -8.87
N SER A 474 17.84 -3.73 -8.43
CA SER A 474 18.97 -4.66 -8.60
C SER A 474 19.19 -5.09 -10.06
N VAL A 475 18.22 -4.82 -10.94
CA VAL A 475 18.30 -5.07 -12.39
C VAL A 475 17.91 -3.82 -13.20
N PRO A 476 18.26 -3.73 -14.49
CA PRO A 476 17.81 -2.62 -15.33
C PRO A 476 16.28 -2.54 -15.41
N VAL A 477 15.77 -1.32 -15.34
CA VAL A 477 14.35 -0.98 -15.54
C VAL A 477 14.15 -0.66 -17.02
N GLU A 478 13.38 -1.50 -17.72
CA GLU A 478 13.03 -1.27 -19.12
C GLU A 478 12.14 -0.02 -19.25
N ALA A 479 12.42 0.83 -20.23
CA ALA A 479 11.78 2.14 -20.34
C ALA A 479 10.30 2.05 -20.76
N GLU A 480 9.90 0.97 -21.42
CA GLU A 480 8.51 0.68 -21.76
C GLU A 480 7.67 0.21 -20.57
N ASN A 481 8.30 -0.14 -19.44
CA ASN A 481 7.66 -0.67 -18.23
C ASN A 481 7.40 0.41 -17.17
N TYR A 482 7.06 1.63 -17.62
CA TYR A 482 6.47 2.65 -16.75
C TYR A 482 5.12 2.17 -16.20
N ASP A 483 4.69 2.74 -15.07
CA ASP A 483 3.50 2.28 -14.36
C ASP A 483 2.28 2.24 -15.29
N TYR A 484 1.57 1.11 -15.24
CA TYR A 484 0.34 0.88 -15.98
C TYR A 484 -0.82 1.60 -15.32
N PHE A 485 -1.75 2.09 -16.13
CA PHE A 485 -3.00 2.66 -15.66
C PHE A 485 -4.15 2.00 -16.41
N VAL A 486 -5.21 1.65 -15.68
CA VAL A 486 -6.39 0.97 -16.25
C VAL A 486 -7.13 1.83 -17.28
N LEU A 487 -7.04 3.14 -17.11
CA LEU A 487 -7.50 4.14 -18.08
C LEU A 487 -6.28 4.73 -18.80
N ASP A 488 -6.48 5.81 -19.54
CA ASP A 488 -5.36 6.62 -20.00
C ASP A 488 -4.54 7.19 -18.82
N GLY A 489 -3.25 6.84 -18.81
CA GLY A 489 -2.25 7.30 -17.85
C GLY A 489 -1.79 8.75 -18.01
N GLN A 490 -2.24 9.46 -19.05
CA GLN A 490 -1.85 10.86 -19.31
C GLN A 490 -2.12 11.78 -18.10
N GLY A 491 -1.08 12.51 -17.69
CA GLY A 491 -1.07 13.38 -16.52
C GLY A 491 -1.00 12.64 -15.18
N ARG A 492 -0.85 11.31 -15.17
CA ARG A 492 -0.83 10.46 -13.97
C ARG A 492 0.42 9.59 -13.88
N THR A 493 0.56 8.63 -14.79
CA THR A 493 1.72 7.73 -14.88
C THR A 493 2.71 8.19 -15.94
N TYR A 494 2.24 8.94 -16.93
CA TYR A 494 3.08 9.63 -17.90
C TYR A 494 2.51 11.00 -18.28
N ASN A 495 3.30 11.82 -18.97
CA ASN A 495 2.82 12.95 -19.75
C ASN A 495 3.53 12.95 -21.09
N ASP A 496 2.75 12.77 -22.14
CA ASP A 496 3.16 12.92 -23.53
C ASP A 496 2.65 14.28 -24.05
N THR A 497 3.46 15.00 -24.82
CA THR A 497 3.04 16.29 -25.40
C THR A 497 2.47 16.17 -26.81
N SER A 498 2.67 15.02 -27.44
CA SER A 498 2.06 14.68 -28.71
C SER A 498 0.58 14.33 -28.52
N VAL A 499 -0.15 14.20 -29.64
CA VAL A 499 -1.56 13.78 -29.64
C VAL A 499 -1.75 12.32 -30.03
N SER A 500 -0.67 11.62 -30.39
CA SER A 500 -0.67 10.25 -30.89
C SER A 500 0.64 9.56 -30.58
N ASN A 501 0.57 8.28 -30.20
CA ASN A 501 1.72 7.38 -30.18
C ASN A 501 2.20 7.14 -31.62
N ASP A 502 3.13 7.97 -32.07
CA ASP A 502 3.83 7.98 -33.34
C ASP A 502 4.85 6.83 -33.45
N GLY A 503 5.26 6.25 -32.33
CA GLY A 503 6.05 5.01 -32.29
C GLY A 503 5.26 3.80 -32.80
N GLY A 504 3.98 3.70 -32.40
CA GLY A 504 2.98 2.78 -32.94
C GLY A 504 3.15 1.31 -32.57
N GLU A 505 4.01 0.97 -31.60
CA GLU A 505 4.26 -0.40 -31.14
C GLU A 505 4.19 -0.49 -29.62
N TYR A 506 3.56 -1.55 -29.08
CA TYR A 506 3.42 -1.80 -27.63
C TYR A 506 2.67 -0.69 -26.88
N ARG A 507 1.68 -1.05 -26.05
CA ARG A 507 0.82 -0.08 -25.34
C ARG A 507 0.23 1.01 -26.26
N VAL A 508 -0.25 0.58 -27.44
CA VAL A 508 -0.77 1.45 -28.51
C VAL A 508 -2.08 2.16 -28.17
N ASP A 509 -2.64 1.84 -27.01
CA ASP A 509 -3.81 2.46 -26.38
C ASP A 509 -3.46 3.64 -25.46
N GLU A 510 -2.17 3.88 -25.22
CA GLU A 510 -1.64 5.04 -24.49
C GLU A 510 -0.85 5.98 -25.42
N GLY A 511 -0.55 7.18 -24.93
CA GLY A 511 0.11 8.25 -25.69
C GLY A 511 1.62 8.09 -25.83
N VAL A 512 2.29 7.39 -24.92
CA VAL A 512 3.76 7.29 -24.90
C VAL A 512 4.29 6.65 -26.18
N ASP A 513 5.20 7.36 -26.84
CA ASP A 513 5.83 6.91 -28.06
C ASP A 513 6.77 5.70 -27.85
N LEU A 514 6.32 4.54 -28.31
CA LEU A 514 7.04 3.27 -28.17
C LEU A 514 7.24 2.59 -29.52
N LYS A 515 8.46 2.07 -29.73
CA LYS A 515 8.81 1.33 -30.95
C LYS A 515 9.63 0.08 -30.63
N ILE A 516 9.77 -0.82 -31.60
CA ILE A 516 10.73 -1.93 -31.49
C ILE A 516 12.15 -1.38 -31.38
N CYS A 517 12.85 -1.76 -30.32
CA CYS A 517 14.24 -1.39 -30.09
C CYS A 517 15.18 -2.22 -30.97
N SER A 518 16.23 -1.61 -31.53
CA SER A 518 17.18 -2.34 -32.38
C SER A 518 18.06 -3.33 -31.59
N GLU A 519 18.10 -3.21 -30.26
CA GLU A 519 18.76 -4.17 -29.36
C GLU A 519 17.81 -5.30 -28.90
N GLY A 520 16.56 -5.32 -29.39
CA GLY A 520 15.48 -6.20 -28.93
C GLY A 520 14.61 -5.52 -27.87
N GLY A 521 13.38 -6.02 -27.68
CA GLY A 521 12.39 -5.37 -26.81
C GLY A 521 11.79 -4.11 -27.44
N TYR A 522 11.33 -3.19 -26.60
CA TYR A 522 10.82 -1.88 -27.00
C TYR A 522 11.72 -0.77 -26.45
N CYS A 523 11.56 0.44 -26.98
CA CYS A 523 12.20 1.63 -26.42
C CYS A 523 11.29 2.84 -26.57
N VAL A 524 11.48 3.81 -25.67
CA VAL A 524 10.81 5.10 -25.77
C VAL A 524 11.48 5.91 -26.87
N THR A 525 10.68 6.40 -27.82
CA THR A 525 11.11 7.20 -28.95
C THR A 525 10.36 8.53 -28.97
N ASN A 526 10.59 9.36 -29.98
CA ASN A 526 9.92 10.64 -30.21
C ASN A 526 9.84 11.58 -28.98
N ILE A 527 10.79 11.47 -28.05
CA ILE A 527 10.78 12.19 -26.78
C ILE A 527 10.82 13.71 -26.99
N GLU A 528 9.87 14.43 -26.40
CA GLU A 528 9.71 15.88 -26.50
C GLU A 528 9.96 16.64 -25.18
N ASP A 529 10.17 17.96 -25.28
CA ASP A 529 10.37 18.83 -24.12
C ASP A 529 9.11 18.90 -23.24
N GLY A 530 9.26 18.54 -21.96
CA GLY A 530 8.19 18.58 -20.96
C GLY A 530 7.53 17.23 -20.70
N GLU A 531 7.94 16.17 -21.40
CA GLU A 531 7.42 14.82 -21.18
C GLU A 531 8.00 14.15 -19.94
N TRP A 532 7.27 13.18 -19.39
CA TRP A 532 7.74 12.39 -18.26
C TRP A 532 7.08 11.03 -18.15
N LEU A 533 7.77 10.08 -17.50
CA LEU A 533 7.32 8.73 -17.18
C LEU A 533 7.51 8.46 -15.68
N THR A 534 6.60 7.71 -15.05
CA THR A 534 6.67 7.33 -13.64
C THR A 534 6.73 5.82 -13.50
N TYR A 535 7.60 5.35 -12.60
CA TYR A 535 7.84 3.97 -12.29
C TYR A 535 7.74 3.79 -10.77
N THR A 536 7.02 2.78 -10.32
CA THR A 536 7.11 2.33 -8.92
C THR A 536 8.27 1.35 -8.84
N VAL A 537 9.26 1.70 -8.03
CA VAL A 537 10.51 0.95 -7.91
C VAL A 537 10.75 0.51 -6.47
N ASN A 538 11.42 -0.63 -6.30
CA ASN A 538 11.93 -1.09 -5.01
C ASN A 538 13.44 -0.83 -4.94
N VAL A 539 13.87 -0.01 -3.97
CA VAL A 539 15.29 0.18 -3.67
C VAL A 539 15.74 -0.92 -2.71
N PRO A 540 16.76 -1.72 -3.06
CA PRO A 540 17.12 -2.91 -2.28
C PRO A 540 17.75 -2.60 -0.93
N SER A 541 18.46 -1.47 -0.80
CA SER A 541 19.07 -1.06 0.47
C SER A 541 19.29 0.46 0.54
N ASN A 542 19.42 0.99 1.75
CA ASN A 542 19.94 2.34 1.94
C ASN A 542 21.36 2.41 1.36
N GLY A 543 21.72 3.51 0.70
CA GLY A 543 23.08 3.67 0.21
C GLY A 543 23.27 4.74 -0.85
N ILE A 544 24.46 4.73 -1.43
CA ILE A 544 24.89 5.59 -2.52
C ILE A 544 24.82 4.82 -3.83
N TYR A 545 24.19 5.42 -4.83
CA TYR A 545 23.88 4.84 -6.12
C TYR A 545 24.38 5.73 -7.26
N ASN A 546 24.66 5.10 -8.41
CA ASN A 546 24.83 5.78 -9.68
C ASN A 546 23.64 5.47 -10.59
N ILE A 547 23.20 6.46 -11.35
CA ILE A 547 22.10 6.34 -12.31
C ILE A 547 22.68 6.46 -13.72
N SER A 548 22.44 5.44 -14.53
CA SER A 548 22.82 5.40 -15.93
C SER A 548 21.63 5.08 -16.82
N ILE A 549 21.69 5.50 -18.08
CA ILE A 549 20.71 5.14 -19.10
C ILE A 549 21.36 4.47 -20.30
N ARG A 550 20.63 3.55 -20.93
CA ARG A 550 20.93 3.00 -22.24
C ARG A 550 20.19 3.82 -23.30
N TYR A 551 20.92 4.58 -24.10
CA TYR A 551 20.34 5.52 -25.06
C TYR A 551 20.95 5.39 -26.45
N ALA A 552 20.19 5.78 -27.47
CA ALA A 552 20.68 6.05 -28.82
C ALA A 552 20.20 7.43 -29.25
N SER A 553 21.01 8.16 -30.01
CA SER A 553 20.79 9.57 -30.29
C SER A 553 21.18 9.95 -31.71
N VAL A 554 20.39 10.84 -32.31
CA VAL A 554 20.59 11.43 -33.65
C VAL A 554 20.98 12.90 -33.61
N ASN A 555 20.87 13.54 -32.45
CA ASN A 555 21.21 14.95 -32.26
C ASN A 555 21.45 15.26 -30.77
N SER A 556 22.18 16.33 -30.48
CA SER A 556 22.50 16.74 -29.10
C SER A 556 21.41 17.60 -28.45
N ASN A 557 21.50 17.79 -27.13
CA ASN A 557 20.71 18.72 -26.31
C ASN A 557 19.25 18.32 -26.01
N GLY A 558 18.84 17.10 -26.31
CA GLY A 558 17.82 16.45 -25.47
C GLY A 558 18.38 16.26 -24.08
N LYS A 559 17.54 16.34 -23.06
CA LYS A 559 17.93 16.26 -21.66
C LYS A 559 17.05 15.30 -20.90
N ILE A 560 17.62 14.78 -19.81
CA ILE A 560 16.95 13.88 -18.89
C ILE A 560 17.23 14.29 -17.44
N LYS A 561 16.28 14.03 -16.55
CA LYS A 561 16.38 14.22 -15.11
C LYS A 561 15.59 13.14 -14.37
N PHE A 562 16.01 12.79 -13.17
CA PHE A 562 15.35 11.83 -12.30
C PHE A 562 14.85 12.49 -11.01
N ASN A 563 13.70 12.02 -10.56
CA ASN A 563 13.06 12.34 -9.30
C ASN A 563 12.71 11.04 -8.58
N PHE A 564 12.89 11.01 -7.26
CA PHE A 564 12.56 9.85 -6.42
C PHE A 564 11.75 10.32 -5.22
N GLY A 565 10.61 9.68 -4.97
CA GLY A 565 9.73 10.02 -3.84
C GLY A 565 9.20 11.46 -3.87
N GLY A 566 9.15 12.10 -5.05
CA GLY A 566 8.77 13.51 -5.20
C GLY A 566 9.95 14.49 -5.13
N GLU A 567 11.15 14.05 -4.76
CA GLU A 567 12.34 14.88 -4.63
C GLU A 567 13.26 14.82 -5.86
N ASP A 568 13.73 15.99 -6.29
CA ASP A 568 14.65 16.12 -7.42
C ASP A 568 16.06 15.72 -7.00
N ILE A 569 16.47 14.52 -7.37
CA ILE A 569 17.76 13.95 -6.98
C ILE A 569 18.88 14.15 -8.01
N THR A 570 18.54 14.55 -9.25
CA THR A 570 19.54 14.88 -10.29
C THR A 570 19.28 16.28 -10.87
N SER A 571 20.33 16.92 -11.39
CA SER A 571 20.15 18.07 -12.29
C SER A 571 19.72 17.60 -13.68
N GLU A 572 19.27 18.53 -14.54
CA GLU A 572 19.11 18.23 -15.97
C GLU A 572 20.45 17.88 -16.61
N VAL A 573 20.52 16.77 -17.34
CA VAL A 573 21.72 16.29 -18.03
C VAL A 573 21.44 16.21 -19.53
N ALA A 574 22.30 16.85 -20.32
CA ALA A 574 22.21 16.77 -21.77
C ALA A 574 22.71 15.41 -22.28
N VAL A 575 21.88 14.73 -23.06
CA VAL A 575 22.23 13.48 -23.73
C VAL A 575 23.18 13.80 -24.89
N PRO A 576 24.41 13.23 -24.91
CA PRO A 576 25.42 13.62 -25.87
C PRO A 576 25.26 12.89 -27.21
N PHE A 577 25.67 13.55 -28.29
CA PHE A 577 25.65 13.01 -29.65
C PHE A 577 27.00 13.23 -30.34
N GLY A 578 27.40 12.29 -31.19
CA GLY A 578 28.65 12.33 -31.94
C GLY A 578 29.82 11.68 -31.20
N THR A 579 30.82 11.21 -31.97
CA THR A 579 31.97 10.45 -31.46
C THR A 579 32.64 11.13 -30.26
N PRO A 580 32.86 10.42 -29.12
CA PRO A 580 32.75 8.97 -28.91
C PRO A 580 31.37 8.45 -28.46
N ASN A 581 30.36 9.32 -28.39
CA ASN A 581 28.99 9.00 -27.97
C ASN A 581 28.18 8.38 -29.11
N SER A 582 26.86 8.21 -28.91
CA SER A 582 25.97 7.70 -29.95
C SER A 582 26.07 8.54 -31.23
N THR A 583 26.12 7.85 -32.36
CA THR A 583 26.14 8.45 -33.71
C THR A 583 24.85 8.19 -34.52
N GLY A 584 23.88 7.46 -33.97
CA GLY A 584 22.56 7.23 -34.55
C GLY A 584 21.69 6.26 -33.74
N LEU A 585 20.44 6.05 -34.15
CA LEU A 585 19.43 5.24 -33.42
C LEU A 585 19.71 3.73 -33.34
N THR A 586 20.81 3.27 -33.96
CA THR A 586 21.27 1.88 -33.85
C THR A 586 22.61 1.78 -33.11
N ASP A 587 23.16 2.90 -32.63
CA ASP A 587 24.44 3.00 -31.94
C ASP A 587 24.21 3.30 -30.45
N TRP A 588 23.70 2.31 -29.75
CA TRP A 588 23.34 2.42 -28.34
C TRP A 588 24.56 2.53 -27.43
N LYS A 589 24.51 3.48 -26.50
CA LYS A 589 25.55 3.79 -25.53
C LYS A 589 24.96 3.88 -24.12
N ASP A 590 25.83 3.68 -23.15
CA ASP A 590 25.52 3.96 -21.75
C ASP A 590 25.94 5.40 -21.44
N LEU A 591 25.08 6.13 -20.74
CA LEU A 591 25.37 7.44 -20.19
C LEU A 591 25.16 7.41 -18.69
N GLU A 592 26.20 7.70 -17.92
CA GLU A 592 26.05 8.03 -16.50
C GLU A 592 25.40 9.41 -16.39
N VAL A 593 24.19 9.46 -15.85
CA VAL A 593 23.41 10.68 -15.66
C VAL A 593 23.75 11.31 -14.32
N ALA A 594 23.87 10.49 -13.28
CA ALA A 594 24.22 10.97 -11.94
C ALA A 594 25.10 9.95 -11.22
N ASN A 595 25.98 10.47 -10.38
CA ASN A 595 26.78 9.69 -9.44
C ASN A 595 26.55 10.19 -8.03
N GLU A 596 26.88 9.32 -7.08
CA GLU A 596 26.80 9.62 -5.65
C GLU A 596 25.39 10.03 -5.17
N VAL A 597 24.35 9.46 -5.78
CA VAL A 597 22.94 9.69 -5.41
C VAL A 597 22.60 8.86 -4.18
N ARG A 598 22.11 9.50 -3.12
CA ARG A 598 21.64 8.78 -1.93
C ARG A 598 20.20 8.32 -2.12
N LEU A 599 19.93 7.03 -1.96
CA LEU A 599 18.58 6.45 -1.98
C LEU A 599 18.31 5.70 -0.66
N VAL A 600 17.05 5.73 -0.26
CA VAL A 600 16.52 4.98 0.90
C VAL A 600 15.87 3.69 0.39
N GLN A 601 16.04 2.60 1.14
CA GLN A 601 15.44 1.29 0.90
C GLN A 601 13.91 1.41 0.88
N GLY A 602 13.28 0.56 0.06
CA GLY A 602 11.84 0.42 0.02
C GLY A 602 11.23 0.92 -1.28
N VAL A 603 9.90 0.94 -1.30
CA VAL A 603 9.13 1.23 -2.49
C VAL A 603 8.90 2.73 -2.62
N GLN A 604 9.22 3.27 -3.79
CA GLN A 604 9.09 4.70 -4.08
C GLN A 604 8.80 4.95 -5.56
N ALA A 605 8.21 6.10 -5.86
CA ALA A 605 8.02 6.54 -7.24
C ALA A 605 9.33 7.11 -7.78
N MET A 606 9.86 6.52 -8.85
CA MET A 606 10.91 7.07 -9.70
C MET A 606 10.26 7.75 -10.91
N LYS A 607 10.43 9.06 -11.05
CA LYS A 607 9.95 9.82 -12.21
C LYS A 607 11.13 10.24 -13.09
N VAL A 608 11.00 9.97 -14.39
CA VAL A 608 11.95 10.35 -15.43
C VAL A 608 11.35 11.53 -16.19
N LEU A 609 12.07 12.64 -16.23
CA LEU A 609 11.61 13.87 -16.89
C LEU A 609 12.51 14.17 -18.09
N PHE A 610 11.90 14.57 -19.20
CA PHE A 610 12.56 14.90 -20.44
C PHE A 610 12.42 16.40 -20.74
N SER A 611 13.51 16.99 -21.23
CA SER A 611 13.52 18.41 -21.62
C SER A 611 14.50 18.71 -22.75
N GLY A 612 14.55 19.96 -23.21
CA GLY A 612 15.52 20.42 -24.20
C GLY A 612 15.02 20.31 -25.63
N VAL A 613 15.81 19.70 -26.51
CA VAL A 613 15.45 19.58 -27.93
C VAL A 613 14.68 18.28 -28.17
N ASN A 614 13.50 18.37 -28.77
CA ASN A 614 12.64 17.24 -29.11
C ASN A 614 13.31 16.26 -30.09
N ASN A 615 12.91 14.99 -30.01
CA ASN A 615 13.20 13.94 -30.98
C ASN A 615 14.71 13.71 -31.20
N THR A 616 15.50 13.86 -30.13
CA THR A 616 16.97 13.82 -30.21
C THR A 616 17.58 12.49 -29.79
N PHE A 617 16.93 11.75 -28.89
CA PHE A 617 17.39 10.45 -28.41
C PHE A 617 16.22 9.52 -28.09
N GLU A 618 16.54 8.25 -27.93
CA GLU A 618 15.66 7.15 -27.54
C GLU A 618 16.21 6.51 -26.27
N LEU A 619 15.31 6.03 -25.42
CA LEU A 619 15.63 5.43 -24.13
C LEU A 619 15.22 3.96 -24.14
N ASN A 620 16.19 3.07 -23.92
CA ASN A 620 15.95 1.63 -23.85
C ASN A 620 15.69 1.20 -22.40
N ASN A 621 16.65 1.47 -21.50
CA ASN A 621 16.49 1.15 -20.08
C ASN A 621 17.29 2.09 -19.18
N ILE A 622 16.97 2.00 -17.89
CA ILE A 622 17.56 2.76 -16.79
C ILE A 622 18.26 1.75 -15.87
N THR A 623 19.51 2.02 -15.51
CA THR A 623 20.26 1.22 -14.56
C THR A 623 20.60 2.06 -13.33
N VAL A 624 20.18 1.61 -12.15
CA VAL A 624 20.50 2.25 -10.87
C VAL A 624 21.42 1.31 -10.08
N THR A 625 22.71 1.59 -10.08
CA THR A 625 23.71 0.69 -9.50
C THR A 625 24.09 1.15 -8.09
N LEU A 626 23.97 0.25 -7.11
CA LEU A 626 24.50 0.46 -5.78
C LEU A 626 26.03 0.55 -5.84
N VAL A 627 26.58 1.67 -5.40
CA VAL A 627 28.02 1.93 -5.29
C VAL A 627 28.51 1.55 -3.91
N GLU A 628 27.80 2.00 -2.89
CA GLU A 628 28.14 1.79 -1.48
C GLU A 628 26.83 1.64 -0.69
N ALA A 629 26.61 0.45 -0.13
CA ALA A 629 25.53 0.25 0.83
C ALA A 629 25.83 1.06 2.09
N ASP A 630 24.79 1.65 2.69
CA ASP A 630 24.92 2.09 4.05
C ASP A 630 25.26 0.88 4.94
N PRO A 631 26.12 1.06 5.95
CA PRO A 631 26.40 -0.01 6.89
C PRO A 631 25.12 -0.42 7.63
N ASP A 632 24.80 -1.71 7.61
CA ASP A 632 23.61 -2.25 8.27
C ASP A 632 23.53 -1.79 9.75
N PRO A 633 22.36 -1.31 10.20
CA PRO A 633 22.14 -1.00 11.60
C PRO A 633 22.31 -2.28 12.42
N ILE A 634 23.13 -2.21 13.48
CA ILE A 634 23.25 -3.30 14.44
C ILE A 634 22.55 -2.92 15.74
N ASN A 635 22.17 -3.90 16.55
CA ASN A 635 21.79 -3.65 17.94
C ASN A 635 23.05 -3.20 18.73
N LEU A 636 23.23 -1.89 18.87
CA LEU A 636 24.30 -1.24 19.61
C LEU A 636 24.24 -1.54 21.12
N ALA A 637 23.04 -1.80 21.65
CA ALA A 637 22.85 -2.07 23.07
C ALA A 637 23.46 -3.42 23.48
N ILE A 638 23.27 -4.47 22.67
CA ILE A 638 23.94 -5.77 22.91
C ILE A 638 25.43 -5.73 22.53
N ALA A 639 25.79 -4.94 21.51
CA ALA A 639 27.17 -4.89 21.03
C ALA A 639 28.12 -4.09 21.95
N HIS A 640 27.63 -2.98 22.52
CA HIS A 640 28.46 -2.01 23.26
C HIS A 640 27.89 -1.61 24.62
N GLY A 641 26.61 -1.91 24.88
CA GLY A 641 25.85 -1.32 25.96
C GLY A 641 26.27 -1.78 27.35
N VAL A 642 26.29 -0.83 28.29
CA VAL A 642 26.33 -1.09 29.73
C VAL A 642 25.05 -0.55 30.35
N ALA A 643 24.16 -1.46 30.74
CA ALA A 643 22.86 -1.11 31.29
C ALA A 643 22.93 -0.83 32.80
N THR A 644 22.18 0.19 33.23
CA THR A 644 21.98 0.57 34.64
C THR A 644 20.52 0.98 34.86
N GLN A 645 20.06 0.95 36.11
CA GLN A 645 18.70 1.36 36.46
C GLN A 645 18.69 2.08 37.80
N SER A 646 17.65 2.89 38.03
CA SER A 646 17.49 3.77 39.20
C SER A 646 17.60 3.03 40.53
N THR A 647 16.96 1.87 40.62
CA THR A 647 17.03 0.97 41.78
C THR A 647 16.98 -0.48 41.34
N ASN A 648 17.61 -1.36 42.13
CA ASN A 648 17.58 -2.80 41.88
C ASN A 648 16.61 -3.49 42.82
N ARG A 649 15.90 -4.48 42.30
CA ARG A 649 15.31 -5.50 43.14
C ARG A 649 16.44 -6.38 43.73
N PRO A 650 16.38 -6.81 45.01
CA PRO A 650 17.54 -7.40 45.69
C PRO A 650 18.07 -8.73 45.11
N SER A 651 17.29 -9.44 44.30
CA SER A 651 17.55 -10.85 43.94
C SER A 651 17.56 -11.15 42.43
N ASP A 652 16.94 -10.31 41.61
CA ASP A 652 16.57 -10.59 40.22
C ASP A 652 16.18 -9.29 39.49
N GLY A 653 16.00 -9.36 38.17
CA GLY A 653 15.59 -8.22 37.34
C GLY A 653 16.62 -7.11 37.25
N PHE A 654 17.89 -7.48 37.10
CA PHE A 654 18.98 -6.52 36.95
C PHE A 654 18.95 -5.85 35.58
N ALA A 655 19.43 -4.60 35.51
CA ALA A 655 19.40 -3.80 34.28
C ALA A 655 19.96 -4.51 33.01
N PRO A 656 21.05 -5.30 33.07
CA PRO A 656 21.59 -5.97 31.87
C PRO A 656 20.67 -7.00 31.23
N ASN A 657 19.64 -7.47 31.93
CA ASN A 657 18.69 -8.43 31.36
C ASN A 657 17.93 -7.85 30.16
N ALA A 658 17.80 -6.52 30.05
CA ALA A 658 17.18 -5.89 28.88
C ALA A 658 18.14 -5.62 27.72
N ILE A 659 19.38 -6.13 27.77
CA ILE A 659 20.33 -6.07 26.64
C ILE A 659 21.02 -7.43 26.46
N ASP A 660 20.34 -8.51 26.83
CA ASP A 660 20.91 -9.86 26.83
C ASP A 660 20.60 -10.65 25.54
N GLY A 661 19.85 -10.05 24.62
CA GLY A 661 19.45 -10.64 23.35
C GLY A 661 18.28 -11.64 23.46
N ASN A 662 17.67 -11.79 24.63
CA ASN A 662 16.52 -12.67 24.84
C ASN A 662 15.25 -11.86 25.10
N THR A 663 14.44 -11.74 24.05
CA THR A 663 13.20 -10.94 24.01
C THR A 663 12.02 -11.55 24.79
N ASN A 664 12.24 -12.61 25.56
CA ASN A 664 11.17 -13.28 26.30
C ASN A 664 10.62 -12.42 27.45
N GLY A 665 9.43 -11.85 27.24
CA GLY A 665 8.73 -11.05 28.23
C GLY A 665 8.14 -11.80 29.43
N LEU A 666 8.23 -13.13 29.52
CA LEU A 666 7.78 -13.88 30.69
C LEU A 666 8.77 -13.73 31.83
N TRP A 667 8.31 -13.30 33.01
CA TRP A 667 9.16 -13.14 34.20
C TRP A 667 9.90 -14.42 34.57
N SER A 668 9.24 -15.58 34.47
CA SER A 668 9.85 -16.89 34.73
C SER A 668 10.95 -17.26 33.72
N GLY A 669 11.01 -16.58 32.59
CA GLY A 669 12.05 -16.73 31.56
C GLY A 669 13.38 -16.07 31.92
N GLY A 670 13.44 -15.22 32.95
CA GLY A 670 14.68 -14.67 33.49
C GLY A 670 15.27 -13.43 32.78
N SER A 671 14.75 -13.02 31.62
CA SER A 671 15.21 -11.82 30.86
C SER A 671 14.59 -10.49 31.27
N VAL A 672 13.59 -10.49 32.15
CA VAL A 672 12.88 -9.23 32.44
C VAL A 672 13.59 -8.42 33.53
N THR A 673 13.89 -7.15 33.25
CA THR A 673 14.39 -6.16 34.23
C THR A 673 13.29 -5.74 35.21
N HIS A 674 13.67 -5.27 36.40
CA HIS A 674 12.71 -4.78 37.40
C HIS A 674 13.34 -3.77 38.36
N THR A 675 12.87 -2.53 38.35
CA THR A 675 13.25 -1.56 39.38
C THR A 675 12.56 -1.87 40.71
N GLY A 676 13.13 -1.40 41.82
CA GLY A 676 12.74 -1.83 43.18
C GLY A 676 11.29 -1.55 43.59
N GLY A 677 10.55 -0.73 42.84
CA GLY A 677 9.11 -0.51 43.03
C GLY A 677 8.74 0.20 44.34
N ASN A 678 9.68 0.90 44.96
CA ASN A 678 9.46 1.66 46.19
C ASN A 678 9.29 3.13 45.87
N ALA A 679 8.05 3.62 45.91
CA ALA A 679 7.69 4.99 45.53
C ALA A 679 8.37 6.09 46.34
N THR A 680 8.87 5.80 47.55
CA THR A 680 9.59 6.78 48.37
C THR A 680 11.07 6.86 48.01
N LEU A 681 11.67 5.73 47.60
CA LEU A 681 13.09 5.67 47.23
C LEU A 681 13.32 5.89 45.74
N ASP A 682 12.32 5.62 44.92
CA ASP A 682 12.36 5.67 43.46
C ASP A 682 11.02 6.22 42.90
N PRO A 683 10.76 7.52 43.09
CA PRO A 683 9.49 8.14 42.68
C PRO A 683 9.32 8.22 41.15
N GLU A 684 10.43 8.20 40.41
CA GLU A 684 10.48 8.27 38.94
C GLU A 684 11.49 7.23 38.42
N PRO A 685 11.13 5.94 38.41
CA PRO A 685 12.05 4.87 38.04
C PRO A 685 12.54 5.00 36.60
N TRP A 686 13.80 4.68 36.39
CA TRP A 686 14.42 4.71 35.06
C TRP A 686 15.34 3.51 34.84
N TRP A 687 15.49 3.16 33.56
CA TRP A 687 16.49 2.26 33.04
C TRP A 687 17.26 3.00 31.95
N GLN A 688 18.56 2.75 31.81
CA GLN A 688 19.33 3.30 30.70
C GLN A 688 20.44 2.35 30.26
N VAL A 689 20.84 2.45 28.99
CA VAL A 689 22.04 1.81 28.45
C VAL A 689 23.01 2.87 27.94
N ASP A 690 24.27 2.79 28.38
CA ASP A 690 25.38 3.59 27.87
C ASP A 690 26.13 2.79 26.81
N LEU A 691 26.13 3.26 25.55
CA LEU A 691 26.79 2.63 24.40
C LEU A 691 28.31 2.87 24.37
N GLY A 692 28.85 3.63 25.31
CA GLY A 692 30.28 3.96 25.42
C GLY A 692 30.77 5.08 24.49
N ASN A 693 30.16 5.24 23.31
CA ASN A 693 30.40 6.34 22.38
C ASN A 693 29.08 6.91 21.84
N ASN A 694 29.15 8.06 21.15
CA ASN A 694 28.03 8.50 20.32
C ASN A 694 27.93 7.59 19.09
N TYR A 695 26.70 7.26 18.71
CA TYR A 695 26.34 6.58 17.46
C TYR A 695 25.20 7.35 16.79
N ASN A 696 25.03 7.17 15.49
CA ASN A 696 23.77 7.51 14.84
C ASN A 696 22.76 6.42 15.24
N ILE A 697 21.71 6.81 15.94
CA ILE A 697 20.65 5.93 16.40
C ILE A 697 19.45 6.17 15.50
N GLU A 698 19.00 5.10 14.87
CA GLU A 698 17.94 5.12 13.86
C GLU A 698 16.62 4.66 14.50
N THR A 699 16.69 3.58 15.28
CA THR A 699 15.51 2.96 15.89
C THR A 699 15.81 2.38 17.26
N ILE A 700 14.83 2.44 18.17
CA ILE A 700 14.89 1.78 19.48
C ILE A 700 13.69 0.84 19.59
N LYS A 701 13.93 -0.47 19.69
CA LYS A 701 12.89 -1.46 19.96
C LYS A 701 12.83 -1.78 21.44
N ILE A 702 11.65 -1.68 22.03
CA ILE A 702 11.40 -1.90 23.46
C ILE A 702 10.44 -3.08 23.58
N TYR A 703 10.93 -4.18 24.14
CA TYR A 703 10.13 -5.36 24.47
C TYR A 703 9.63 -5.24 25.90
N ASN A 704 8.32 -5.32 26.07
CA ASN A 704 7.67 -5.24 27.35
C ASN A 704 7.59 -6.61 28.02
N ARG A 705 7.35 -6.59 29.34
CA ARG A 705 6.98 -7.76 30.11
C ARG A 705 5.58 -8.24 29.67
N THR A 706 5.44 -9.52 29.34
CA THR A 706 4.23 -10.09 28.71
C THR A 706 3.41 -11.01 29.62
N ASP A 707 3.80 -11.21 30.88
CA ASP A 707 2.97 -11.96 31.83
C ASP A 707 1.77 -11.13 32.33
N GLY A 708 0.62 -11.78 32.44
CA GLY A 708 -0.69 -11.11 32.59
C GLY A 708 -0.90 -10.28 33.87
N CYS A 709 0.03 -10.27 34.82
CA CYS A 709 -0.09 -9.46 36.03
C CYS A 709 0.42 -8.02 35.88
N CYS A 710 1.31 -7.79 34.91
CA CYS A 710 2.35 -6.79 35.11
C CYS A 710 2.79 -6.04 33.85
N ALA A 711 2.20 -6.33 32.68
CA ALA A 711 2.50 -5.63 31.42
C ALA A 711 2.27 -4.11 31.49
N GLY A 712 1.26 -3.65 32.26
CA GLY A 712 0.97 -2.22 32.45
C GLY A 712 2.03 -1.44 33.23
N ARG A 713 3.12 -2.08 33.68
CA ARG A 713 4.23 -1.42 34.38
C ARG A 713 5.04 -0.49 33.48
N LEU A 714 4.95 -0.64 32.17
CA LEU A 714 5.53 0.31 31.20
C LEU A 714 4.52 1.41 30.79
N ASN A 715 3.48 1.71 31.58
CA ASN A 715 2.63 2.87 31.30
C ASN A 715 3.32 4.19 31.69
N ASN A 716 3.01 5.27 30.98
CA ASN A 716 3.50 6.63 31.24
C ASN A 716 5.03 6.71 31.33
N PHE A 717 5.70 6.47 30.20
CA PHE A 717 7.15 6.45 30.09
C PHE A 717 7.65 7.39 29.01
N THR A 718 8.88 7.86 29.15
CA THR A 718 9.60 8.67 28.18
C THR A 718 10.82 7.91 27.70
N VAL A 719 11.06 7.94 26.39
CA VAL A 719 12.30 7.46 25.76
C VAL A 719 13.14 8.68 25.39
N GLU A 720 14.37 8.72 25.87
CA GLU A 720 15.33 9.79 25.60
C GLU A 720 16.61 9.23 25.00
N VAL A 721 17.16 9.93 24.02
CA VAL A 721 18.52 9.72 23.52
C VAL A 721 19.37 10.90 23.98
N ILE A 722 20.50 10.61 24.62
CA ILE A 722 21.37 11.60 25.23
C ILE A 722 22.77 11.43 24.64
N ASP A 723 23.35 12.50 24.12
CA ASP A 723 24.72 12.49 23.59
C ASP A 723 25.78 12.47 24.71
N SER A 724 27.05 12.33 24.32
CA SER A 724 28.19 12.34 25.24
C SER A 724 28.39 13.64 26.01
N GLU A 725 27.78 14.74 25.57
CA GLU A 725 27.82 16.06 26.23
C GLU A 725 26.68 16.23 27.25
N GLY A 726 25.72 15.30 27.25
CA GLY A 726 24.55 15.31 28.12
C GLY A 726 23.34 16.02 27.51
N ASN A 727 23.37 16.38 26.22
CA ASN A 727 22.21 16.95 25.54
C ASN A 727 21.23 15.84 25.15
N VAL A 728 19.95 16.08 25.40
CA VAL A 728 18.87 15.21 24.91
C VAL A 728 18.66 15.52 23.43
N THR A 729 19.04 14.60 22.55
CA THR A 729 18.93 14.72 21.09
C THR A 729 17.61 14.18 20.56
N PHE A 730 16.94 13.33 21.33
CA PHE A 730 15.58 12.84 21.08
C PHE A 730 14.84 12.64 22.40
N SER A 731 13.54 12.95 22.42
CA SER A 731 12.67 12.69 23.56
C SER A 731 11.23 12.48 23.09
N GLN A 732 10.61 11.36 23.51
CA GLN A 732 9.21 11.08 23.21
C GLN A 732 8.52 10.41 24.40
N PHE A 733 7.28 10.86 24.70
CA PHE A 733 6.46 10.33 25.78
C PHE A 733 5.39 9.35 25.25
N PHE A 734 5.15 8.30 26.02
CA PHE A 734 4.18 7.25 25.74
C PHE A 734 3.28 7.02 26.95
N ALA A 735 1.97 7.18 26.75
CA ALA A 735 0.98 6.99 27.81
C ALA A 735 0.73 5.51 28.14
N THR A 736 0.69 4.66 27.10
CA THR A 736 0.26 3.26 27.20
C THR A 736 1.43 2.30 26.96
N ALA A 737 1.51 1.26 27.78
CA ALA A 737 2.46 0.18 27.62
C ALA A 737 2.14 -0.67 26.38
N PRO A 738 3.13 -1.05 25.56
CA PRO A 738 2.92 -1.95 24.44
C PRO A 738 2.61 -3.38 24.90
N SER A 739 1.84 -4.14 24.12
CA SER A 739 1.42 -5.51 24.47
C SER A 739 2.57 -6.53 24.42
N ASN A 740 3.57 -6.30 23.57
CA ASN A 740 4.74 -7.16 23.43
C ASN A 740 6.00 -6.36 23.06
N ILE A 741 6.02 -5.72 21.89
CA ILE A 741 7.13 -4.93 21.39
C ILE A 741 6.63 -3.55 20.96
N PHE A 742 7.51 -2.56 21.02
CA PHE A 742 7.28 -1.22 20.51
C PHE A 742 8.53 -0.67 19.83
N THR A 743 8.38 -0.08 18.65
CA THR A 743 9.49 0.50 17.89
C THR A 743 9.39 2.02 17.94
N VAL A 744 10.48 2.67 18.33
CA VAL A 744 10.62 4.13 18.35
C VAL A 744 11.56 4.51 17.21
N ALA A 745 11.04 5.13 16.14
CA ALA A 745 11.85 5.72 15.10
C ALA A 745 12.43 7.05 15.60
N THR A 746 13.75 7.17 15.68
CA THR A 746 14.41 8.36 16.23
C THR A 746 14.82 9.37 15.16
N GLY A 747 14.84 8.98 13.88
CA GLY A 747 15.18 9.87 12.76
C GLY A 747 16.67 10.25 12.71
N ASP A 748 17.55 9.26 12.87
CA ASP A 748 19.02 9.37 12.78
C ASP A 748 19.67 10.36 13.74
N VAL A 749 19.24 10.37 14.99
CA VAL A 749 19.81 11.23 16.04
C VAL A 749 21.14 10.70 16.55
N VAL A 750 22.05 11.60 16.88
CA VAL A 750 23.32 11.24 17.51
C VAL A 750 23.10 11.01 19.01
N GLY A 751 23.54 9.87 19.54
CA GLY A 751 23.35 9.54 20.95
C GLY A 751 24.31 8.51 21.51
N ARG A 752 24.52 8.56 22.82
CA ARG A 752 25.34 7.61 23.58
C ARG A 752 24.54 6.87 24.65
N VAL A 753 23.65 7.56 25.35
CA VAL A 753 22.84 6.98 26.42
C VAL A 753 21.39 6.97 25.97
N ILE A 754 20.77 5.79 26.02
CA ILE A 754 19.34 5.63 25.80
C ILE A 754 18.71 5.46 27.16
N ARG A 755 17.79 6.34 27.54
CA ARG A 755 17.11 6.32 28.82
C ARG A 755 15.61 6.11 28.63
N ILE A 756 15.05 5.19 29.41
CA ILE A 756 13.63 4.94 29.53
C ILE A 756 13.23 5.28 30.96
N SER A 757 12.43 6.32 31.14
CA SER A 757 12.04 6.84 32.46
C SER A 757 10.53 6.89 32.62
N LYS A 758 10.02 6.66 33.83
CA LYS A 758 8.59 6.75 34.13
C LYS A 758 8.26 8.09 34.78
N THR A 759 7.05 8.58 34.52
CA THR A 759 6.45 9.72 35.24
C THR A 759 5.60 9.27 36.44
N SER A 760 5.69 8.00 36.81
CA SER A 760 4.99 7.42 37.95
C SER A 760 5.91 6.52 38.76
N SER A 761 5.60 6.36 40.05
CA SER A 761 6.41 5.62 41.01
C SER A 761 6.24 4.09 40.97
N THR A 762 5.50 3.59 39.98
CA THR A 762 5.36 2.13 39.77
C THR A 762 6.65 1.57 39.19
N ALA A 763 7.01 0.34 39.57
CA ALA A 763 8.24 -0.28 39.07
C ALA A 763 8.27 -0.32 37.53
N LEU A 764 9.43 0.00 36.95
CA LEU A 764 9.72 -0.15 35.53
C LEU A 764 10.18 -1.59 35.27
N ALA A 765 9.68 -2.20 34.21
CA ALA A 765 10.07 -3.54 33.77
C ALA A 765 10.14 -3.58 32.24
N LEU A 766 11.26 -4.09 31.73
CA LEU A 766 11.58 -4.20 30.31
C LEU A 766 12.10 -5.61 30.07
N ALA A 767 11.63 -6.27 29.02
CA ALA A 767 12.12 -7.59 28.60
C ALA A 767 13.40 -7.48 27.79
N GLU A 768 13.47 -6.53 26.85
CA GLU A 768 14.66 -6.25 26.03
C GLU A 768 14.56 -4.82 25.48
N VAL A 769 15.69 -4.17 25.27
CA VAL A 769 15.82 -2.89 24.59
C VAL A 769 16.91 -3.02 23.55
N GLU A 770 16.51 -3.07 22.29
CA GLU A 770 17.42 -3.09 21.15
C GLU A 770 17.59 -1.67 20.62
N VAL A 771 18.82 -1.23 20.47
CA VAL A 771 19.13 0.11 19.94
C VAL A 771 19.80 -0.08 18.58
N TYR A 772 19.08 0.14 17.49
CA TYR A 772 19.59 -0.03 16.14
C TYR A 772 20.26 1.25 15.64
N GLY A 773 21.47 1.09 15.13
CA GLY A 773 22.24 2.14 14.50
C GLY A 773 23.55 1.63 13.93
N VAL A 774 24.25 2.49 13.20
CA VAL A 774 25.49 2.14 12.51
C VAL A 774 26.59 1.79 13.51
N ASN A 775 27.27 0.64 13.33
CA ASN A 775 28.41 0.19 14.16
C ASN A 775 29.72 0.95 13.94
N SER A 776 29.62 2.26 13.75
CA SER A 776 30.76 3.17 13.64
C SER A 776 30.50 4.31 14.63
N PRO A 777 31.28 4.38 15.73
CA PRO A 777 31.17 5.49 16.66
C PRO A 777 31.25 6.82 15.90
N VAL A 778 30.31 7.71 16.18
CA VAL A 778 30.41 9.11 15.80
C VAL A 778 31.51 9.73 16.67
N THR A 779 32.76 9.54 16.25
CA THR A 779 33.89 10.28 16.80
C THR A 779 33.69 11.73 16.39
N LEU A 780 33.74 12.67 17.35
CA LEU A 780 33.61 14.12 17.13
C LEU A 780 34.03 14.57 15.71
N SER A 781 33.05 14.61 14.79
CA SER A 781 32.63 15.76 13.99
C SER A 781 32.28 15.41 12.52
N ASN A 782 30.98 15.33 12.23
CA ASN A 782 30.47 15.62 10.88
C ASN A 782 30.62 17.11 10.55
N GLN A 783 30.75 17.99 11.56
CA GLN A 783 31.12 19.39 11.35
C GLN A 783 32.55 19.57 10.83
N ASP A 784 33.55 18.73 11.16
CA ASP A 784 34.90 18.93 10.61
C ASP A 784 34.97 18.52 9.14
N VAL A 785 34.24 17.50 8.70
CA VAL A 785 34.31 17.07 7.29
C VAL A 785 33.65 18.10 6.39
N GLU A 786 32.49 18.65 6.77
CA GLU A 786 31.89 19.78 6.05
C GLU A 786 32.75 21.06 6.15
N PHE A 787 33.29 21.39 7.34
CA PHE A 787 34.16 22.55 7.52
C PHE A 787 35.47 22.43 6.71
N LYS A 788 36.06 21.24 6.61
CA LYS A 788 37.32 21.00 5.89
C LYS A 788 37.11 20.92 4.37
N SER A 789 36.00 20.36 3.89
CA SER A 789 35.69 20.20 2.47
C SER A 789 35.19 21.50 1.81
N LYS A 790 34.44 22.34 2.52
CA LYS A 790 33.87 23.59 1.96
C LYS A 790 34.87 24.75 1.91
N ILE A 791 35.90 24.79 2.75
CA ILE A 791 36.85 25.92 2.79
C ILE A 791 37.81 25.88 1.59
N LYS A 792 37.82 26.93 0.78
CA LYS A 792 38.72 27.07 -0.37
C LYS A 792 39.85 28.07 -0.06
N LEU A 793 41.06 27.79 -0.54
CA LEU A 793 42.24 28.68 -0.45
C LEU A 793 42.89 28.76 -1.83
N TYR A 794 42.78 29.91 -2.49
CA TYR A 794 43.28 30.07 -3.87
C TYR A 794 43.57 31.56 -4.22
N PRO A 795 44.47 31.85 -5.18
CA PRO A 795 45.37 30.90 -5.82
C PRO A 795 46.42 30.39 -4.83
N ASN A 796 46.81 29.14 -5.00
CA ASN A 796 47.92 28.54 -4.27
C ASN A 796 48.75 27.71 -5.26
N PRO A 797 49.95 28.15 -5.65
CA PRO A 797 50.75 29.23 -5.06
C PRO A 797 50.19 30.65 -5.24
N THR A 798 50.48 31.56 -4.30
CA THR A 798 50.11 32.99 -4.30
C THR A 798 51.36 33.89 -4.46
N GLN A 799 51.18 35.09 -5.02
CA GLN A 799 52.19 36.15 -5.02
C GLN A 799 51.90 37.20 -3.94
N ASN A 800 50.87 38.02 -4.07
CA ASN A 800 50.64 39.14 -3.15
C ASN A 800 49.47 38.88 -2.20
N THR A 801 48.47 38.16 -2.66
CA THR A 801 47.21 37.93 -1.97
C THR A 801 46.65 36.54 -2.28
N PHE A 802 45.93 35.94 -1.35
CA PHE A 802 45.10 34.77 -1.62
C PHE A 802 43.68 35.01 -1.10
N THR A 803 42.70 34.36 -1.72
CA THR A 803 41.31 34.33 -1.28
C THR A 803 41.08 33.11 -0.40
N ILE A 804 40.38 33.33 0.72
CA ILE A 804 39.79 32.28 1.53
C ILE A 804 38.26 32.38 1.45
N GLU A 805 37.58 31.24 1.27
CA GLU A 805 36.12 31.19 1.14
C GLU A 805 35.47 30.21 2.12
N ASN A 806 34.19 30.45 2.42
CA ASN A 806 33.32 29.58 3.22
C ASN A 806 33.77 29.41 4.69
N CYS A 807 34.31 30.48 5.30
CA CYS A 807 34.75 30.45 6.70
C CYS A 807 34.52 31.77 7.47
N VAL A 808 33.39 32.46 7.24
CA VAL A 808 33.02 33.71 7.95
C VAL A 808 33.06 33.54 9.47
N GLY A 809 33.55 34.54 10.18
CA GLY A 809 33.70 34.54 11.64
C GLY A 809 34.92 33.76 12.16
N SER A 810 35.59 32.98 11.30
CA SER A 810 36.73 32.16 11.70
C SER A 810 37.98 33.00 11.98
N LYS A 811 38.81 32.55 12.91
CA LYS A 811 40.14 33.10 13.16
C LYS A 811 41.16 32.46 12.21
N LEU A 812 41.83 33.27 11.40
CA LEU A 812 42.89 32.86 10.50
C LEU A 812 44.25 33.25 11.08
N ALA A 813 45.19 32.31 11.15
CA ALA A 813 46.58 32.55 11.54
C ALA A 813 47.54 31.89 10.53
N ILE A 814 48.60 32.60 10.14
CA ILE A 814 49.63 32.09 9.23
C ILE A 814 50.91 31.82 10.02
N TYR A 815 51.50 30.66 9.84
CA TYR A 815 52.76 30.23 10.48
C TYR A 815 53.83 29.94 9.43
N ASN A 816 55.09 30.28 9.73
CA ASN A 816 56.23 29.86 8.93
C ASN A 816 56.65 28.41 9.26
N LEU A 817 57.64 27.86 8.54
CA LEU A 817 58.14 26.49 8.74
C LEU A 817 58.72 26.22 10.15
N LEU A 818 59.10 27.26 10.89
CA LEU A 818 59.60 27.15 12.27
C LEU A 818 58.48 27.22 13.31
N GLY A 819 57.20 27.26 12.88
CA GLY A 819 56.05 27.37 13.77
C GLY A 819 55.81 28.78 14.33
N LYS A 820 56.52 29.80 13.85
CA LYS A 820 56.30 31.20 14.26
C LYS A 820 55.09 31.78 13.53
N GLN A 821 54.13 32.32 14.29
CA GLN A 821 52.99 33.06 13.75
C GLN A 821 53.46 34.37 13.09
N VAL A 822 53.08 34.59 11.83
CA VAL A 822 53.47 35.76 11.02
C VAL A 822 52.30 36.65 10.62
N LEU A 823 51.06 36.14 10.70
CA LEU A 823 49.82 36.90 10.50
C LEU A 823 48.72 36.30 11.39
N GLN A 824 47.82 37.13 11.90
CA GLN A 824 46.55 36.70 12.48
C GLN A 824 45.45 37.71 12.12
N THR A 825 44.30 37.22 11.68
CA THR A 825 43.11 38.04 11.37
C THR A 825 41.84 37.23 11.62
N THR A 826 40.68 37.91 11.57
CA THR A 826 39.36 37.26 11.56
C THR A 826 38.78 37.38 10.16
N VAL A 827 38.07 36.34 9.71
CA VAL A 827 37.40 36.33 8.42
C VAL A 827 36.04 37.03 8.55
N ALA A 828 35.88 38.20 7.94
CA ALA A 828 34.68 39.02 8.02
C ALA A 828 33.65 38.69 6.91
N ASP A 829 34.10 38.21 5.75
CA ASP A 829 33.27 37.99 4.57
C ASP A 829 33.37 36.56 4.04
N ASN A 830 32.32 36.09 3.33
CA ASN A 830 32.28 34.72 2.79
C ASN A 830 33.36 34.45 1.74
N LYS A 831 33.89 35.52 1.11
CA LYS A 831 35.06 35.49 0.25
C LYS A 831 35.98 36.62 0.69
N GLN A 832 37.05 36.30 1.41
CA GLN A 832 37.98 37.30 1.94
C GLN A 832 39.33 37.22 1.25
N LEU A 833 39.81 38.38 0.79
CA LEU A 833 41.16 38.54 0.29
C LEU A 833 42.13 38.76 1.46
N VAL A 834 43.18 37.95 1.54
CA VAL A 834 44.23 38.03 2.57
C VAL A 834 45.52 38.52 1.93
N ASP A 835 46.05 39.66 2.40
CA ASP A 835 47.32 40.23 1.95
C ASP A 835 48.50 39.53 2.64
N VAL A 836 49.46 39.08 1.82
CA VAL A 836 50.68 38.39 2.24
C VAL A 836 51.94 38.97 1.59
N ARG A 837 51.86 40.19 1.04
CA ARG A 837 53.00 40.87 0.36
C ARG A 837 54.24 41.02 1.22
N PHE A 838 54.07 41.10 2.54
CA PHE A 838 55.14 41.29 3.51
C PHE A 838 55.84 39.98 3.92
N LEU A 839 55.37 38.82 3.43
CA LEU A 839 56.00 37.52 3.66
C LEU A 839 57.07 37.26 2.59
N ASP A 840 58.20 36.72 3.00
CA ASP A 840 59.25 36.22 2.10
C ASP A 840 58.76 35.02 1.27
N THR A 841 59.43 34.73 0.17
CA THR A 841 59.16 33.56 -0.67
C THR A 841 59.34 32.26 0.13
N GLY A 842 58.36 31.36 0.12
CA GLY A 842 58.44 30.13 0.92
C GLY A 842 57.12 29.41 1.14
N ILE A 843 57.17 28.38 1.99
CA ILE A 843 56.01 27.59 2.42
C ILE A 843 55.52 28.10 3.77
N TYR A 844 54.22 28.32 3.88
CA TYR A 844 53.53 28.73 5.10
C TYR A 844 52.34 27.80 5.37
N PHE A 845 51.92 27.77 6.63
CA PHE A 845 50.72 27.05 7.06
C PHE A 845 49.65 28.03 7.52
N VAL A 846 48.49 27.98 6.86
CA VAL A 846 47.31 28.78 7.21
C VAL A 846 46.42 27.94 8.11
N LYS A 847 46.38 28.28 9.39
CA LYS A 847 45.50 27.69 10.40
C LYS A 847 44.21 28.50 10.51
N ILE A 848 43.07 27.84 10.42
CA ILE A 848 41.74 28.44 10.52
C ILE A 848 41.06 27.80 11.72
N SER A 849 40.53 28.61 12.64
CA SER A 849 39.89 28.18 13.88
C SER A 849 38.51 28.78 14.04
N ALA A 850 37.48 27.93 14.23
CA ALA A 850 36.10 28.35 14.48
C ALA A 850 35.41 27.33 15.38
N ASN A 851 34.63 27.79 16.37
CA ASN A 851 33.79 26.96 17.24
C ASN A 851 34.50 25.72 17.83
N GLY A 852 35.78 25.83 18.22
CA GLY A 852 36.56 24.72 18.77
C GLY A 852 37.32 23.86 17.74
N ASN A 853 36.97 23.96 16.46
CA ASN A 853 37.59 23.20 15.36
C ASN A 853 38.80 23.94 14.75
N THR A 854 39.76 23.19 14.22
CA THR A 854 40.93 23.75 13.52
C THR A 854 41.28 23.04 12.22
N LEU A 855 41.47 23.82 11.15
CA LEU A 855 41.94 23.35 9.84
C LEU A 855 43.29 24.00 9.51
N THR A 856 44.24 23.23 8.98
CA THR A 856 45.52 23.78 8.49
C THR A 856 45.69 23.48 7.00
N LYS A 857 45.86 24.53 6.18
CA LYS A 857 46.19 24.41 4.75
C LYS A 857 47.61 24.91 4.47
N LYS A 858 48.33 24.21 3.60
CA LYS A 858 49.62 24.67 3.06
C LYS A 858 49.36 25.82 2.09
N MET A 859 50.09 26.93 2.23
CA MET A 859 50.13 28.03 1.27
C MET A 859 51.57 28.22 0.77
N VAL A 860 51.75 28.36 -0.54
CA VAL A 860 53.06 28.60 -1.17
C VAL A 860 53.11 30.04 -1.63
N LYS A 861 54.00 30.84 -1.04
CA LYS A 861 54.31 32.21 -1.44
C LYS A 861 55.42 32.19 -2.48
N LYS A 862 55.12 32.67 -3.69
CA LYS A 862 56.10 32.90 -4.77
C LYS A 862 56.77 34.26 -4.65
#